data_AF-A0A5D0QGS1-F1
#
_entry.id   AF-A0A5D0QGS1-F1
#
_cell.length_a   1.000
_cell.length_b   1.000
_cell.length_c   1.000
_cell.angle_alpha   90.00
_cell.angle_beta   90.00
_cell.angle_gamma   90.00
#
_symmetry.space_group_name_H-M   'P 1'
#
loop_
_entity.id
_entity.type
_entity.pdbx_description
1 polymer ?
#
loop_
_entity_poly.entity_id
_entity_poly.type
_entity_poly.pdbx_seq_one_letter_code
_entity_poly.pdbx_strand_id
1 'polypeptide(L)'
;MPSPEPRPTGAPAPTAQNLPPTPAQVAQPVVIASAALRVELDPAFPRVLGYTDRQSGATLGGSTGVPAVVLNGQHRPAEVRLTGNDGATARYRLDLGDGVSLTAGIGVEGRVTTFSIDEVRDTEAFRVTTIDLPGHDLVSVSGAQPGAATAFTRLDPNSTRTADVFARVTPETATEETPVGATYAIVHTDRLAAAVETNSTYDQPSGPTDRDAARLWHQARKDQDGTVRVGVWSGQWTHRASGSPFTETRPWAKVVVTPEANGDGTLDWQDGAIAFRSIAIKALGAEETRDRVVTHIPFNFSSQATHPFLRTLDDVKRIALSTDGLGQLALLKGYQSEGHDSAHPDYGGNHNRRAGGLKDLNTLLRTGKAWNATFGVHVNATEAYPEAKSFDEQLVNKDAKGWNWLDQAYLIDQRGDLTRGTLADRFARLRAETDRNLAVLYVDVFRPFGWVADRTLAELRAQGWQVTTEWSDKLERSSLWAHWANDLNYGGVTNKGLNSQIIRFIRNHEKDVWNAHPILGNARIVEFEGWTAENDFTAFSRNVWEHNLPVKFLQQQRIVDWNADEIVFTGGVRGTYREGRRELFAGGRKVLDGGTYLLPWKGRLYHYNPAGGETTWAADRAMSVYELTDQGRVPAGTVTPSGGTITLTAKAGVPYVLYPGRAPRQADPGWGQGSGVRDPGFNGDRLGGWTVSGPVSVRRDALGRRVALLGAGAQARLEQPLRGLRPGRTYTASAFVEVQPGATRATTLEAGGRSVTVRRSTARNYIASDEKHDTFFQRVKVTFTAASPSTVLRITAAPAEGEVRVDDVRVFEREPVSDVENFESVEPGWGPFVKGDAGGSFDARTHLAERHEPYTQAGWNGKTVDDVLNGDWSLKAHEERQGLIYRTVPQTALFEPGHAYEVTFSYQNALAGTYQWVTGYDKGGASVETRRTPIPEQRATARFSERVVAGCGDVWVGLRSLQPELAGADFVLDDFAVTGLGPAPGAQACGTLEVTPASPVFEQGAAGEVTVTFTNLEDVTAEDVAVRLDVPGGWTAEGESGGPVEPGGRLATTWRVTPPADAAYGTYELAATVTYSAGGAARTLTASAAVRTLPPPPAADAYASDLEWVGADNGWGPVERDRSNGDTGPSDGGPIVIGGQAYAKGLGTHAPAKVRFHLGGRCTAFTAFVGVDDVQATRGSVEFRVVADGVEKARSPVLRAADAAYELSADLTGARYVDLVVADGGDGIGNDHADWGVALFACA
;
A
#
# COMPACT_ATOMS: atom_id res chain seq x y z
N MET A 1 -13.65 -10.23 -6.52
CA MET A 1 -15.02 -10.70 -6.81
C MET A 1 -15.18 -12.13 -6.30
N PRO A 2 -16.34 -12.54 -5.74
CA PRO A 2 -16.62 -13.95 -5.45
C PRO A 2 -17.11 -14.65 -6.72
N SER A 3 -16.53 -15.80 -7.07
CA SER A 3 -16.98 -16.63 -8.20
C SER A 3 -18.35 -17.25 -7.92
N PRO A 4 -19.22 -17.39 -8.93
CA PRO A 4 -20.46 -18.16 -8.81
C PRO A 4 -20.14 -19.67 -8.78
N GLU A 5 -20.78 -20.39 -7.85
CA GLU A 5 -20.68 -21.85 -7.76
C GLU A 5 -21.34 -22.54 -8.98
N PRO A 6 -20.70 -23.55 -9.59
CA PRO A 6 -21.36 -24.41 -10.57
C PRO A 6 -22.17 -25.52 -9.87
N ARG A 7 -23.38 -25.77 -10.38
CA ARG A 7 -24.20 -26.94 -10.02
C ARG A 7 -23.57 -28.25 -10.55
N PRO A 8 -23.79 -29.40 -9.88
CA PRO A 8 -22.94 -30.57 -9.99
C PRO A 8 -23.19 -31.36 -11.29
N THR A 9 -22.09 -31.74 -11.95
CA THR A 9 -22.06 -32.72 -13.03
C THR A 9 -21.39 -33.99 -12.53
N GLY A 10 -22.09 -35.12 -12.60
CA GLY A 10 -21.56 -36.47 -12.39
C GLY A 10 -21.05 -36.77 -10.96
N ALA A 11 -21.04 -38.05 -10.59
CA ALA A 11 -20.31 -38.48 -9.39
C ALA A 11 -18.80 -38.23 -9.63
N PRO A 12 -18.12 -37.40 -8.83
CA PRO A 12 -16.70 -37.14 -9.02
C PRO A 12 -15.89 -38.42 -8.78
N ALA A 13 -14.86 -38.63 -9.60
CA ALA A 13 -13.84 -39.63 -9.28
C ALA A 13 -13.22 -39.30 -7.91
N PRO A 14 -12.93 -40.29 -7.05
CA PRO A 14 -12.34 -40.02 -5.74
C PRO A 14 -11.00 -39.32 -5.92
N THR A 15 -10.85 -38.14 -5.33
CA THR A 15 -9.55 -37.46 -5.25
C THR A 15 -8.59 -38.32 -4.44
N ALA A 16 -7.28 -38.17 -4.64
CA ALA A 16 -6.28 -38.99 -3.93
C ALA A 16 -6.44 -38.92 -2.39
N GLN A 17 -6.93 -37.78 -1.87
CA GLN A 17 -7.23 -37.57 -0.44
C GLN A 17 -8.41 -38.40 0.08
N ASN A 18 -9.32 -38.83 -0.80
CA ASN A 18 -10.52 -39.58 -0.44
C ASN A 18 -10.30 -41.10 -0.44
N LEU A 19 -9.07 -41.58 -0.64
CA LEU A 19 -8.77 -43.01 -0.59
C LEU A 19 -8.92 -43.51 0.86
N PRO A 20 -9.91 -44.37 1.16
CA PRO A 20 -10.09 -44.87 2.51
C PRO A 20 -8.95 -45.83 2.89
N PRO A 21 -8.51 -45.84 4.15
CA PRO A 21 -7.54 -46.83 4.61
C PRO A 21 -8.14 -48.23 4.56
N THR A 22 -7.33 -49.22 4.21
CA THR A 22 -7.79 -50.62 4.11
C THR A 22 -7.82 -51.25 5.51
N PRO A 23 -8.93 -51.88 5.94
CA PRO A 23 -8.95 -52.59 7.22
C PRO A 23 -7.86 -53.67 7.25
N ALA A 24 -7.14 -53.79 8.37
CA ALA A 24 -6.05 -54.75 8.50
C ALA A 24 -6.06 -55.46 9.85
N GLN A 25 -5.84 -56.76 9.84
CA GLN A 25 -5.54 -57.52 11.05
C GLN A 25 -4.08 -57.27 11.44
N VAL A 26 -3.87 -56.76 12.66
CA VAL A 26 -2.52 -56.51 13.18
C VAL A 26 -1.96 -57.83 13.71
N ALA A 27 -0.73 -58.17 13.29
CA ALA A 27 0.07 -59.19 13.97
C ALA A 27 0.42 -58.72 15.41
N GLN A 28 1.29 -59.43 16.15
CA GLN A 28 1.69 -58.92 17.47
C GLN A 28 2.28 -57.51 17.35
N PRO A 29 1.70 -56.49 18.03
CA PRO A 29 2.16 -55.10 17.93
C PRO A 29 3.61 -54.95 18.36
N VAL A 30 4.31 -54.04 17.70
CA VAL A 30 5.65 -53.61 18.12
C VAL A 30 5.49 -52.48 19.13
N VAL A 31 6.33 -52.47 20.16
CA VAL A 31 6.28 -51.45 21.21
C VAL A 31 7.53 -50.59 21.15
N ILE A 32 7.32 -49.27 21.18
CA ILE A 32 8.34 -48.29 21.53
C ILE A 32 7.89 -47.54 22.80
N ALA A 33 8.83 -47.05 23.60
CA ALA A 33 8.49 -46.35 24.83
C ALA A 33 9.54 -45.31 25.25
N SER A 34 9.06 -44.25 25.89
CA SER A 34 9.84 -43.34 26.71
C SER A 34 9.58 -43.62 28.20
N ALA A 35 10.13 -42.78 29.09
CA ALA A 35 9.77 -42.80 30.50
C ALA A 35 8.27 -42.53 30.75
N ALA A 36 7.65 -41.66 29.95
CA ALA A 36 6.28 -41.18 30.18
C ALA A 36 5.23 -41.90 29.32
N LEU A 37 5.60 -42.34 28.11
CA LEU A 37 4.65 -42.77 27.10
C LEU A 37 5.06 -44.11 26.50
N ARG A 38 4.11 -45.02 26.36
CA ARG A 38 4.23 -46.26 25.59
C ARG A 38 3.39 -46.12 24.31
N VAL A 39 3.95 -46.53 23.19
CA VAL A 39 3.28 -46.45 21.87
C VAL A 39 3.30 -47.83 21.22
N GLU A 40 2.13 -48.29 20.80
CA GLU A 40 1.98 -49.53 20.05
C GLU A 40 1.94 -49.23 18.55
N LEU A 41 2.73 -49.98 17.78
CA LEU A 41 2.91 -49.81 16.36
C LEU A 41 2.55 -51.10 15.60
N ASP A 42 2.12 -50.94 14.36
CA ASP A 42 1.95 -52.07 13.45
C ASP A 42 3.33 -52.54 12.93
N PRO A 43 3.70 -53.84 13.02
CA PRO A 43 4.91 -54.34 12.37
C PRO A 43 4.86 -54.29 10.84
N ALA A 44 3.66 -54.30 10.25
CA ALA A 44 3.45 -54.39 8.80
C ALA A 44 3.30 -53.03 8.12
N PHE A 45 3.19 -51.92 8.87
CA PHE A 45 3.13 -50.57 8.31
C PHE A 45 3.59 -49.54 9.35
N PRO A 46 4.27 -48.43 8.98
CA PRO A 46 4.60 -47.37 9.94
C PRO A 46 3.35 -46.59 10.38
N ARG A 47 2.50 -47.18 11.24
CA ARG A 47 1.33 -46.53 11.84
C ARG A 47 1.26 -46.81 13.34
N VAL A 48 0.73 -45.85 14.08
CA VAL A 48 0.46 -45.99 15.51
C VAL A 48 -0.90 -46.65 15.69
N LEU A 49 -0.99 -47.63 16.59
CA LEU A 49 -2.22 -48.34 16.95
C LEU A 49 -2.85 -47.75 18.22
N GLY A 50 -2.03 -47.28 19.15
CA GLY A 50 -2.48 -46.67 20.39
C GLY A 50 -1.35 -46.14 21.25
N TYR A 51 -1.74 -45.27 22.19
CA TYR A 51 -0.88 -44.63 23.17
C TYR A 51 -1.30 -45.06 24.57
N THR A 52 -0.34 -45.24 25.47
CA THR A 52 -0.59 -45.48 26.89
C THR A 52 0.31 -44.60 27.73
N ASP A 53 -0.29 -43.73 28.54
CA ASP A 53 0.42 -42.98 29.57
C ASP A 53 0.89 -43.97 30.65
N ARG A 54 2.20 -44.04 30.86
CA ARG A 54 2.80 -45.09 31.70
C ARG A 54 2.55 -44.89 33.19
N GLN A 55 2.17 -43.68 33.60
CA GLN A 55 1.91 -43.35 34.99
C GLN A 55 0.47 -43.69 35.37
N SER A 56 -0.50 -43.30 34.54
CA SER A 56 -1.92 -43.44 34.82
C SER A 56 -2.56 -44.69 34.20
N GLY A 57 -1.94 -45.26 33.17
CA GLY A 57 -2.53 -46.32 32.35
C GLY A 57 -3.61 -45.84 31.38
N ALA A 58 -3.87 -44.53 31.32
CA ALA A 58 -4.84 -43.95 30.38
C ALA A 58 -4.37 -44.10 28.93
N THR A 59 -5.31 -44.14 27.99
CA THR A 59 -5.03 -44.45 26.59
C THR A 59 -5.68 -43.49 25.60
N LEU A 60 -5.04 -43.36 24.43
CA LEU A 60 -5.59 -42.75 23.22
C LEU A 60 -5.43 -43.73 22.05
N GLY A 61 -6.34 -43.66 21.08
CA GLY A 61 -6.29 -44.50 19.89
C GLY A 61 -5.27 -44.01 18.87
N GLY A 62 -4.90 -44.91 17.96
CA GLY A 62 -4.26 -44.60 16.69
C GLY A 62 -5.12 -45.10 15.52
N SER A 63 -4.46 -45.55 14.46
CA SER A 63 -5.04 -46.00 13.21
C SER A 63 -5.66 -47.40 13.29
N THR A 64 -6.81 -47.59 12.64
CA THR A 64 -7.48 -48.91 12.49
C THR A 64 -7.25 -49.55 11.12
N GLY A 65 -6.98 -48.76 10.07
CA GLY A 65 -6.69 -49.24 8.72
C GLY A 65 -5.28 -48.91 8.24
N VAL A 66 -4.78 -49.62 7.23
CA VAL A 66 -3.50 -49.28 6.58
C VAL A 66 -3.79 -48.19 5.54
N PRO A 67 -3.16 -47.01 5.62
CA PRO A 67 -3.40 -45.95 4.65
C PRO A 67 -2.87 -46.34 3.27
N ALA A 68 -3.45 -45.74 2.24
CA ALA A 68 -2.87 -45.79 0.91
C ALA A 68 -1.54 -45.02 0.89
N VAL A 69 -0.54 -45.51 0.15
CA VAL A 69 0.66 -44.71 -0.15
C VAL A 69 0.43 -44.02 -1.49
N VAL A 70 0.39 -42.69 -1.47
CA VAL A 70 0.14 -41.87 -2.66
C VAL A 70 1.41 -41.10 -2.98
N LEU A 71 1.95 -41.33 -4.18
CA LEU A 71 3.08 -40.57 -4.73
C LEU A 71 2.63 -39.80 -5.96
N ASN A 72 2.91 -38.50 -6.00
CA ASN A 72 2.57 -37.64 -7.14
C ASN A 72 1.07 -37.67 -7.50
N GLY A 73 0.21 -37.81 -6.48
CA GLY A 73 -1.24 -37.96 -6.65
C GLY A 73 -1.71 -39.34 -7.11
N GLN A 74 -0.81 -40.31 -7.28
CA GLN A 74 -1.13 -41.68 -7.71
C GLN A 74 -0.95 -42.68 -6.56
N HIS A 75 -1.96 -43.53 -6.35
CA HIS A 75 -1.85 -44.65 -5.41
C HIS A 75 -0.78 -45.65 -5.88
N ARG A 76 0.12 -46.03 -4.97
CA ARG A 76 1.19 -47.00 -5.20
C ARG A 76 1.10 -48.11 -4.16
N PRO A 77 0.96 -49.39 -4.58
CA PRO A 77 1.10 -50.51 -3.67
C PRO A 77 2.50 -50.49 -3.02
N ALA A 78 2.56 -50.70 -1.71
CA ALA A 78 3.81 -50.72 -0.95
C ALA A 78 4.04 -52.09 -0.34
N GLU A 79 5.19 -52.71 -0.63
CA GLU A 79 5.69 -53.84 0.15
C GLU A 79 6.47 -53.28 1.35
N VAL A 80 5.93 -53.45 2.56
CA VAL A 80 6.48 -52.82 3.76
C VAL A 80 7.17 -53.85 4.64
N ARG A 81 8.37 -53.50 5.11
CA ARG A 81 9.17 -54.32 6.03
C ARG A 81 9.63 -53.49 7.21
N LEU A 82 9.46 -54.02 8.43
CA LEU A 82 10.15 -53.50 9.61
C LEU A 82 11.65 -53.85 9.50
N THR A 83 12.49 -52.82 9.51
CA THR A 83 13.95 -52.95 9.32
C THR A 83 14.74 -52.76 10.61
N GLY A 84 14.15 -52.16 11.64
CA GLY A 84 14.76 -52.06 12.96
C GLY A 84 13.81 -51.55 14.03
N ASN A 85 14.07 -51.93 15.27
CA ASN A 85 13.42 -51.38 16.47
C ASN A 85 14.45 -51.35 17.60
N ASP A 86 14.77 -50.16 18.11
CA ASP A 86 15.73 -49.97 19.21
C ASP A 86 15.04 -49.75 20.57
N GLY A 87 13.71 -49.91 20.64
CA GLY A 87 12.89 -49.73 21.82
C GLY A 87 12.39 -48.30 22.02
N ALA A 88 12.99 -47.31 21.36
CA ALA A 88 12.52 -45.93 21.32
C ALA A 88 12.06 -45.52 19.91
N THR A 89 12.62 -46.13 18.87
CA THR A 89 12.33 -45.87 17.46
C THR A 89 12.19 -47.17 16.68
N ALA A 90 11.11 -47.27 15.90
CA ALA A 90 10.90 -48.31 14.89
C ALA A 90 11.12 -47.73 13.48
N ARG A 91 11.76 -48.50 12.60
CA ARG A 91 12.12 -48.10 11.22
C ARG A 91 11.56 -49.07 10.21
N TYR A 92 11.01 -48.54 9.14
CA TYR A 92 10.29 -49.26 8.11
C TYR A 92 10.85 -48.91 6.73
N ARG A 93 10.89 -49.90 5.85
CA ARG A 93 11.16 -49.71 4.43
C ARG A 93 9.90 -50.04 3.64
N LEU A 94 9.50 -49.12 2.78
CA LEU A 94 8.34 -49.24 1.89
C LEU A 94 8.89 -49.31 0.45
N ASP A 95 8.89 -50.49 -0.15
CA ASP A 95 9.26 -50.69 -1.55
C ASP A 95 8.01 -50.48 -2.44
N LEU A 96 8.06 -49.53 -3.38
CA LEU A 96 6.90 -49.02 -4.13
C LEU A 96 6.93 -49.38 -5.63
N GLY A 97 7.76 -50.38 -5.98
CA GLY A 97 8.04 -50.80 -7.35
C GLY A 97 9.05 -49.91 -8.08
N ASP A 98 9.57 -50.39 -9.22
CA ASP A 98 10.41 -49.62 -10.17
C ASP A 98 11.66 -48.95 -9.56
N GLY A 99 12.20 -49.53 -8.48
CA GLY A 99 13.36 -48.98 -7.76
C GLY A 99 13.03 -47.79 -6.83
N VAL A 100 11.77 -47.39 -6.71
CA VAL A 100 11.29 -46.34 -5.81
C VAL A 100 11.05 -46.94 -4.42
N SER A 101 11.57 -46.30 -3.37
CA SER A 101 11.34 -46.72 -1.99
C SER A 101 11.38 -45.56 -1.01
N LEU A 102 10.59 -45.66 0.06
CA LEU A 102 10.66 -44.76 1.21
C LEU A 102 11.20 -45.50 2.43
N THR A 103 12.01 -44.82 3.24
CA THR A 103 12.31 -45.28 4.60
C THR A 103 11.59 -44.36 5.58
N ALA A 104 10.82 -44.94 6.50
CA ALA A 104 10.01 -44.21 7.46
C ALA A 104 10.38 -44.62 8.90
N GLY A 105 10.26 -43.67 9.82
CA GLY A 105 10.54 -43.86 11.24
C GLY A 105 9.35 -43.47 12.10
N ILE A 106 9.11 -44.20 13.20
CA ILE A 106 8.28 -43.74 14.31
C ILE A 106 9.11 -43.81 15.59
N GLY A 107 9.37 -42.65 16.19
CA GLY A 107 10.15 -42.52 17.42
C GLY A 107 9.36 -41.83 18.53
N VAL A 108 9.66 -42.17 19.79
CA VAL A 108 9.05 -41.52 20.97
C VAL A 108 10.11 -40.92 21.89
N GLU A 109 9.98 -39.64 22.19
CA GLU A 109 10.82 -38.90 23.13
C GLU A 109 9.94 -38.13 24.12
N GLY A 110 10.10 -38.41 25.41
CA GLY A 110 9.21 -37.85 26.44
C GLY A 110 7.74 -38.15 26.14
N ARG A 111 6.94 -37.12 25.88
CA ARG A 111 5.51 -37.22 25.53
C ARG A 111 5.23 -37.07 24.03
N VAL A 112 6.27 -36.93 23.21
CA VAL A 112 6.17 -36.66 21.78
C VAL A 112 6.47 -37.92 20.99
N THR A 113 5.57 -38.29 20.10
CA THR A 113 5.77 -39.32 19.08
C THR A 113 5.96 -38.63 17.73
N THR A 114 7.02 -38.96 17.01
CA THR A 114 7.34 -38.40 15.70
C THR A 114 7.28 -39.48 14.64
N PHE A 115 6.43 -39.31 13.64
CA PHE A 115 6.51 -39.99 12.36
C PHE A 115 7.39 -39.17 11.41
N SER A 116 8.31 -39.82 10.70
CA SER A 116 9.15 -39.19 9.68
C SER A 116 9.34 -40.07 8.45
N ILE A 117 9.58 -39.44 7.30
CA ILE A 117 10.17 -40.10 6.14
C ILE A 117 11.67 -39.77 6.14
N ASP A 118 12.48 -40.74 6.56
CA ASP A 118 13.92 -40.58 6.76
C ASP A 118 14.69 -40.60 5.44
N GLU A 119 14.19 -41.29 4.43
CA GLU A 119 14.80 -41.35 3.10
C GLU A 119 13.74 -41.48 2.01
N VAL A 120 13.97 -40.77 0.89
CA VAL A 120 13.21 -40.92 -0.35
C VAL A 120 14.20 -41.35 -1.43
N ARG A 121 14.03 -42.56 -1.97
CA ARG A 121 14.80 -43.06 -3.10
C ARG A 121 13.88 -43.14 -4.31
N ASP A 122 14.19 -42.37 -5.33
CA ASP A 122 13.44 -42.29 -6.58
C ASP A 122 14.33 -42.63 -7.79
N THR A 123 13.77 -42.63 -8.99
CA THR A 123 14.49 -42.94 -10.23
C THR A 123 14.32 -41.84 -11.26
N GLU A 124 15.12 -41.86 -12.32
CA GLU A 124 14.92 -40.92 -13.44
C GLU A 124 13.55 -41.11 -14.11
N ALA A 125 13.08 -42.36 -14.21
CA ALA A 125 11.77 -42.69 -14.76
C ALA A 125 10.61 -42.26 -13.84
N PHE A 126 10.83 -42.19 -12.53
CA PHE A 126 9.82 -41.76 -11.57
C PHE A 126 10.48 -40.92 -10.47
N ARG A 127 10.40 -39.59 -10.62
CA ARG A 127 10.80 -38.64 -9.58
C ARG A 127 9.67 -38.42 -8.61
N VAL A 128 9.95 -38.55 -7.32
CA VAL A 128 8.95 -38.28 -6.27
C VAL A 128 8.83 -36.76 -6.09
N THR A 129 7.63 -36.23 -6.32
CA THR A 129 7.30 -34.81 -6.12
C THR A 129 6.52 -34.61 -4.84
N THR A 130 5.47 -35.39 -4.63
CA THR A 130 4.60 -35.32 -3.45
C THR A 130 4.40 -36.68 -2.81
N ILE A 131 4.29 -36.70 -1.48
CA ILE A 131 4.07 -37.88 -0.66
C ILE A 131 2.84 -37.64 0.19
N ASP A 132 1.92 -38.60 0.21
CA ASP A 132 0.68 -38.51 0.97
C ASP A 132 0.26 -39.88 1.51
N LEU A 133 -0.37 -39.88 2.68
CA LEU A 133 -0.84 -41.06 3.40
C LEU A 133 -2.30 -40.86 3.88
N PRO A 134 -3.29 -40.88 2.98
CA PRO A 134 -4.69 -40.66 3.33
C PRO A 134 -5.20 -41.67 4.37
N GLY A 135 -5.75 -41.16 5.47
CA GLY A 135 -6.28 -41.98 6.57
C GLY A 135 -5.21 -42.65 7.44
N HIS A 136 -3.99 -42.10 7.49
CA HIS A 136 -2.89 -42.65 8.30
C HIS A 136 -3.18 -42.66 9.80
N ASP A 137 -4.06 -41.77 10.27
CA ASP A 137 -4.51 -41.62 11.65
C ASP A 137 -3.37 -41.72 12.68
N LEU A 138 -2.59 -40.64 12.79
CA LEU A 138 -1.50 -40.53 13.76
C LEU A 138 -2.02 -40.62 15.20
N VAL A 139 -3.21 -40.11 15.46
CA VAL A 139 -3.92 -40.21 16.73
C VAL A 139 -5.43 -40.23 16.47
N SER A 140 -6.18 -40.85 17.37
CA SER A 140 -7.64 -40.89 17.31
C SER A 140 -8.29 -40.94 18.68
N VAL A 141 -9.56 -40.53 18.70
CA VAL A 141 -10.47 -40.71 19.84
C VAL A 141 -11.73 -41.44 19.38
N SER A 142 -12.28 -42.25 20.26
CA SER A 142 -13.43 -43.11 20.01
C SER A 142 -14.63 -42.67 20.84
N GLY A 143 -15.84 -42.76 20.28
CA GLY A 143 -17.09 -42.50 20.99
C GLY A 143 -17.37 -43.46 22.15
N ALA A 144 -16.60 -44.55 22.27
CA ALA A 144 -16.63 -45.44 23.42
C ALA A 144 -15.75 -44.95 24.59
N GLN A 145 -14.84 -44.00 24.37
CA GLN A 145 -13.98 -43.44 25.41
C GLN A 145 -14.72 -42.33 26.18
N PRO A 146 -14.72 -42.36 27.53
CA PRO A 146 -15.31 -41.29 28.31
C PRO A 146 -14.69 -39.93 27.99
N GLY A 147 -15.54 -38.90 27.88
CA GLY A 147 -15.11 -37.53 27.59
C GLY A 147 -14.49 -37.31 26.20
N ALA A 148 -14.61 -38.28 25.27
CA ALA A 148 -14.05 -38.14 23.93
C ALA A 148 -14.57 -36.89 23.20
N ALA A 149 -13.65 -36.06 22.72
CA ALA A 149 -13.96 -34.82 22.03
C ALA A 149 -12.80 -34.34 21.16
N THR A 150 -13.10 -33.36 20.31
CA THR A 150 -12.21 -32.78 19.30
C THR A 150 -12.28 -31.26 19.31
N ALA A 151 -11.16 -30.63 18.96
CA ALA A 151 -11.03 -29.20 18.75
C ALA A 151 -10.20 -28.96 17.48
N PHE A 152 -10.86 -28.48 16.43
CA PHE A 152 -10.26 -28.21 15.12
C PHE A 152 -10.46 -26.75 14.73
N THR A 153 -9.54 -26.19 13.95
CA THR A 153 -9.72 -24.85 13.36
C THR A 153 -8.93 -24.63 12.09
N ARG A 154 -9.30 -23.59 11.34
CA ARG A 154 -8.67 -23.10 10.12
C ARG A 154 -8.32 -21.62 10.28
N LEU A 155 -7.55 -21.08 9.35
CA LEU A 155 -7.27 -19.65 9.30
C LEU A 155 -8.51 -18.89 8.79
N ASP A 156 -9.11 -18.05 9.64
CA ASP A 156 -10.21 -17.15 9.25
C ASP A 156 -9.95 -15.73 9.78
N PRO A 157 -9.68 -14.75 8.90
CA PRO A 157 -9.49 -13.36 9.29
C PRO A 157 -10.81 -12.59 9.46
N ASN A 158 -11.96 -13.25 9.35
CA ASN A 158 -13.26 -12.61 9.57
C ASN A 158 -13.55 -12.41 11.07
N SER A 159 -13.67 -11.16 11.50
CA SER A 159 -13.86 -10.80 12.90
C SER A 159 -15.24 -11.14 13.48
N THR A 160 -16.23 -11.52 12.65
CA THR A 160 -17.61 -11.79 13.10
C THR A 160 -17.95 -13.27 13.21
N ARG A 161 -17.06 -14.18 12.82
CA ARG A 161 -17.27 -15.63 12.93
C ARG A 161 -15.98 -16.35 13.28
N THR A 162 -16.08 -17.53 13.88
CA THR A 162 -14.92 -18.38 14.17
C THR A 162 -14.93 -19.62 13.28
N ALA A 163 -13.74 -20.10 12.92
CA ALA A 163 -13.53 -21.40 12.30
C ALA A 163 -13.28 -22.51 13.32
N ASP A 164 -13.28 -22.20 14.61
CA ASP A 164 -13.12 -23.19 15.67
C ASP A 164 -14.35 -24.11 15.74
N VAL A 165 -14.09 -25.42 15.78
CA VAL A 165 -15.10 -26.46 15.93
C VAL A 165 -14.72 -27.32 17.14
N PHE A 166 -15.52 -27.21 18.19
CA PHE A 166 -15.45 -28.06 19.38
C PHE A 166 -16.60 -29.06 19.35
N ALA A 167 -16.29 -30.36 19.32
CA ALA A 167 -17.31 -31.39 19.19
C ALA A 167 -17.03 -32.60 20.08
N ARG A 168 -18.08 -33.12 20.73
CA ARG A 168 -18.03 -34.41 21.42
C ARG A 168 -18.06 -35.55 20.41
N VAL A 169 -17.35 -36.62 20.72
CA VAL A 169 -17.38 -37.87 19.96
C VAL A 169 -18.14 -38.89 20.79
N THR A 170 -19.26 -39.39 20.26
CA THR A 170 -20.12 -40.40 20.88
C THR A 170 -20.42 -41.50 19.86
N PRO A 171 -21.01 -42.64 20.26
CA PRO A 171 -21.42 -43.68 19.31
C PRO A 171 -22.42 -43.19 18.25
N GLU A 172 -23.12 -42.08 18.50
CA GLU A 172 -24.09 -41.44 17.60
C GLU A 172 -23.49 -40.33 16.72
N THR A 173 -22.20 -39.99 16.89
CA THR A 173 -21.53 -38.99 16.04
C THR A 173 -21.66 -39.39 14.57
N ALA A 174 -22.12 -38.45 13.74
CA ALA A 174 -22.28 -38.70 12.30
C ALA A 174 -20.92 -38.97 11.65
N THR A 175 -20.87 -39.99 10.79
CA THR A 175 -19.69 -40.26 9.96
C THR A 175 -19.57 -39.23 8.84
N GLU A 176 -18.35 -38.87 8.49
CA GLU A 176 -18.04 -37.97 7.39
C GLU A 176 -17.72 -38.79 6.13
N GLU A 177 -18.40 -38.51 5.02
CA GLU A 177 -18.16 -39.21 3.74
C GLU A 177 -16.78 -38.90 3.16
N THR A 178 -16.29 -37.68 3.39
CA THR A 178 -14.99 -37.19 2.93
C THR A 178 -14.22 -36.58 4.10
N PRO A 179 -12.87 -36.60 4.06
CA PRO A 179 -12.05 -35.99 5.09
C PRO A 179 -12.22 -34.47 5.12
N VAL A 180 -12.08 -33.90 6.30
CA VAL A 180 -12.22 -32.46 6.55
C VAL A 180 -10.87 -31.88 6.97
N GLY A 181 -10.48 -30.77 6.34
CA GLY A 181 -9.19 -30.12 6.58
C GLY A 181 -9.17 -29.31 7.87
N ALA A 182 -8.01 -29.28 8.54
CA ALA A 182 -7.71 -28.39 9.65
C ALA A 182 -6.29 -27.81 9.55
N THR A 183 -6.08 -26.63 10.14
CA THR A 183 -4.75 -26.04 10.36
C THR A 183 -4.18 -26.42 11.73
N TYR A 184 -5.04 -26.52 12.74
CA TYR A 184 -4.71 -27.00 14.09
C TYR A 184 -5.67 -28.12 14.48
N ALA A 185 -5.15 -29.18 15.11
CA ALA A 185 -5.95 -30.33 15.51
C ALA A 185 -5.58 -30.84 16.89
N ILE A 186 -6.60 -30.92 17.75
CA ILE A 186 -6.51 -31.43 19.12
C ILE A 186 -7.66 -32.43 19.33
N VAL A 187 -7.35 -33.55 19.97
CA VAL A 187 -8.34 -34.55 20.39
C VAL A 187 -8.11 -34.90 21.86
N HIS A 188 -9.15 -35.23 22.60
CA HIS A 188 -9.00 -35.59 24.02
C HIS A 188 -10.08 -36.55 24.49
N THR A 189 -9.84 -37.15 25.65
CA THR A 189 -10.79 -37.88 26.50
C THR A 189 -10.97 -37.12 27.82
N ASP A 190 -11.51 -37.75 28.85
CA ASP A 190 -11.46 -37.24 30.23
C ASP A 190 -10.13 -37.53 30.96
N ARG A 191 -9.17 -38.23 30.31
CA ARG A 191 -7.91 -38.67 30.93
C ARG A 191 -6.64 -38.30 30.17
N LEU A 192 -6.71 -38.10 28.86
CA LEU A 192 -5.58 -37.68 28.02
C LEU A 192 -6.04 -36.77 26.88
N ALA A 193 -5.19 -35.79 26.54
CA ALA A 193 -5.32 -34.96 25.35
C ALA A 193 -4.12 -35.19 24.42
N ALA A 194 -4.31 -34.96 23.13
CA ALA A 194 -3.26 -34.99 22.14
C ALA A 194 -3.41 -33.88 21.10
N ALA A 195 -2.29 -33.33 20.67
CA ALA A 195 -2.23 -32.32 19.61
C ALA A 195 -1.24 -32.74 18.52
N VAL A 196 -1.50 -32.35 17.28
CA VAL A 196 -0.72 -32.76 16.10
C VAL A 196 -0.10 -31.56 15.40
N GLU A 197 1.18 -31.64 15.05
CA GLU A 197 1.89 -30.67 14.20
C GLU A 197 2.58 -31.40 13.04
N THR A 198 2.69 -30.76 11.88
CA THR A 198 3.34 -31.34 10.69
C THR A 198 4.05 -30.27 9.88
N ASN A 199 5.11 -30.65 9.15
CA ASN A 199 5.68 -29.80 8.10
C ASN A 199 5.04 -30.00 6.73
N SER A 200 3.83 -30.56 6.66
CA SER A 200 3.04 -30.63 5.43
C SER A 200 2.95 -29.25 4.77
N THR A 201 3.12 -29.29 3.45
CA THR A 201 3.00 -28.16 2.54
C THR A 201 2.57 -28.70 1.17
N TYR A 202 1.49 -28.15 0.62
CA TYR A 202 1.00 -28.51 -0.70
C TYR A 202 1.77 -27.72 -1.76
N ASP A 203 2.22 -28.39 -2.82
CA ASP A 203 2.91 -27.71 -3.91
C ASP A 203 1.97 -26.72 -4.62
N GLN A 204 0.76 -27.17 -4.94
CA GLN A 204 -0.28 -26.40 -5.62
C GLN A 204 -1.61 -26.54 -4.87
N PRO A 205 -1.78 -25.81 -3.76
CA PRO A 205 -3.01 -25.87 -2.97
C PRO A 205 -4.22 -25.39 -3.79
N SER A 206 -5.36 -26.06 -3.64
CA SER A 206 -6.61 -25.72 -4.31
C SER A 206 -7.81 -26.34 -3.58
N GLY A 207 -8.99 -25.75 -3.75
CA GLY A 207 -10.20 -26.25 -3.11
C GLY A 207 -10.03 -26.37 -1.58
N PRO A 208 -10.30 -27.54 -0.97
CA PRO A 208 -10.16 -27.74 0.47
C PRO A 208 -8.76 -27.55 1.05
N THR A 209 -7.70 -27.57 0.23
CA THR A 209 -6.30 -27.40 0.68
C THR A 209 -5.80 -25.97 0.55
N ASP A 210 -6.58 -25.08 -0.10
CA ASP A 210 -6.27 -23.66 -0.18
C ASP A 210 -6.29 -23.00 1.21
N ARG A 211 -5.65 -21.84 1.34
CA ARG A 211 -5.56 -21.06 2.58
C ARG A 211 -4.97 -21.81 3.77
N ASP A 212 -4.12 -22.80 3.49
CA ASP A 212 -3.55 -23.72 4.47
C ASP A 212 -4.62 -24.43 5.33
N ALA A 213 -5.83 -24.60 4.78
CA ALA A 213 -6.98 -25.13 5.48
C ALA A 213 -6.93 -26.64 5.75
N ALA A 214 -5.97 -27.36 5.15
CA ALA A 214 -5.83 -28.82 5.27
C ALA A 214 -4.38 -29.28 5.47
N ARG A 215 -3.60 -28.54 6.27
CA ARG A 215 -2.27 -29.01 6.75
C ARG A 215 -2.40 -30.33 7.52
N LEU A 216 -3.53 -30.50 8.18
CA LEU A 216 -3.99 -31.72 8.83
C LEU A 216 -5.34 -32.10 8.24
N TRP A 217 -5.64 -33.38 8.25
CA TRP A 217 -6.94 -33.93 7.91
C TRP A 217 -7.52 -34.65 9.12
N HIS A 218 -8.84 -34.62 9.25
CA HIS A 218 -9.57 -35.47 10.16
C HIS A 218 -10.76 -36.13 9.48
N GLN A 219 -11.20 -37.26 10.03
CA GLN A 219 -12.43 -37.90 9.58
C GLN A 219 -13.11 -38.69 10.70
N ALA A 220 -14.41 -38.47 10.88
CA ALA A 220 -15.28 -39.35 11.67
C ALA A 220 -15.67 -40.59 10.86
N ARG A 221 -15.20 -41.78 11.26
CA ARG A 221 -15.48 -43.06 10.61
C ARG A 221 -16.09 -44.06 11.59
N LYS A 222 -16.87 -45.01 11.05
CA LYS A 222 -17.40 -46.14 11.83
C LYS A 222 -16.46 -47.34 11.65
N ASP A 223 -15.89 -47.80 12.76
CA ASP A 223 -15.07 -49.01 12.79
C ASP A 223 -15.93 -50.27 12.58
N GLN A 224 -15.28 -51.41 12.33
CA GLN A 224 -15.95 -52.69 12.10
C GLN A 224 -16.81 -53.16 13.28
N ASP A 225 -16.46 -52.76 14.51
CA ASP A 225 -17.21 -53.05 15.73
C ASP A 225 -18.42 -52.13 15.94
N GLY A 226 -18.64 -51.19 15.02
CA GLY A 226 -19.72 -50.21 15.07
C GLY A 226 -19.41 -48.94 15.85
N THR A 227 -18.20 -48.82 16.41
CA THR A 227 -17.77 -47.63 17.15
C THR A 227 -17.42 -46.48 16.21
N VAL A 228 -17.85 -45.26 16.53
CA VAL A 228 -17.44 -44.06 15.78
C VAL A 228 -16.11 -43.56 16.32
N ARG A 229 -15.17 -43.29 15.41
CA ARG A 229 -13.81 -42.83 15.70
C ARG A 229 -13.49 -41.60 14.87
N VAL A 230 -12.84 -40.62 15.48
CA VAL A 230 -12.27 -39.48 14.76
C VAL A 230 -10.76 -39.61 14.74
N GLY A 231 -10.19 -39.85 13.56
CA GLY A 231 -8.75 -39.94 13.34
C GLY A 231 -8.19 -38.65 12.75
N VAL A 232 -6.95 -38.32 13.09
CA VAL A 232 -6.22 -37.13 12.58
C VAL A 232 -4.91 -37.56 11.93
N TRP A 233 -4.61 -37.04 10.73
CA TRP A 233 -3.35 -37.29 10.03
C TRP A 233 -2.83 -36.03 9.34
N SER A 234 -1.58 -36.11 8.84
CA SER A 234 -0.94 -35.04 8.10
C SER A 234 -1.55 -34.86 6.71
N GLY A 235 -1.59 -33.63 6.22
CA GLY A 235 -1.74 -33.36 4.78
C GLY A 235 -0.52 -33.78 3.97
N GLN A 236 -0.61 -33.60 2.66
CA GLN A 236 0.46 -33.92 1.70
C GLN A 236 1.78 -33.21 2.05
N TRP A 237 2.89 -33.92 1.89
CA TRP A 237 4.22 -33.31 1.89
C TRP A 237 4.74 -33.16 0.47
N THR A 238 5.29 -31.98 0.19
CA THR A 238 6.05 -31.74 -1.04
C THR A 238 7.50 -32.15 -0.82
N HIS A 239 7.98 -33.16 -1.53
CA HIS A 239 9.39 -33.58 -1.55
C HIS A 239 10.19 -32.83 -2.62
N ARG A 240 9.59 -32.60 -3.79
CA ARG A 240 10.16 -31.84 -4.92
C ARG A 240 9.03 -31.07 -5.60
N ALA A 241 9.02 -29.77 -5.40
CA ALA A 241 8.02 -28.89 -6.01
C ALA A 241 8.17 -28.81 -7.53
N SER A 242 7.08 -28.50 -8.22
CA SER A 242 7.07 -28.28 -9.66
C SER A 242 8.09 -27.21 -10.07
N GLY A 243 8.96 -27.56 -11.03
CA GLY A 243 10.04 -26.71 -11.52
C GLY A 243 11.26 -26.58 -10.59
N SER A 244 11.26 -27.21 -9.42
CA SER A 244 12.37 -27.11 -8.47
C SER A 244 13.53 -28.06 -8.81
N PRO A 245 14.78 -27.58 -8.86
CA PRO A 245 15.97 -28.42 -9.06
C PRO A 245 16.41 -29.14 -7.77
N PHE A 246 15.82 -28.82 -6.62
CA PHE A 246 16.18 -29.36 -5.31
C PHE A 246 15.00 -30.07 -4.65
N THR A 247 15.28 -30.71 -3.52
CA THR A 247 14.28 -31.35 -2.66
C THR A 247 14.09 -30.56 -1.37
N GLU A 248 12.91 -30.70 -0.76
CA GLU A 248 12.55 -30.02 0.47
C GLU A 248 12.97 -30.79 1.73
N THR A 249 12.81 -30.13 2.88
CA THR A 249 12.99 -30.73 4.20
C THR A 249 12.17 -32.01 4.30
N ARG A 250 12.77 -33.06 4.86
CA ARG A 250 12.15 -34.38 4.99
C ARG A 250 10.78 -34.30 5.71
N PRO A 251 9.77 -35.05 5.23
CA PRO A 251 8.46 -35.13 5.88
C PRO A 251 8.54 -35.56 7.34
N TRP A 252 7.76 -34.90 8.19
CA TRP A 252 7.49 -35.33 9.55
C TRP A 252 6.10 -34.89 10.03
N ALA A 253 5.54 -35.66 10.96
CA ALA A 253 4.41 -35.27 11.78
C ALA A 253 4.64 -35.69 13.23
N LYS A 254 4.23 -34.84 14.17
CA LYS A 254 4.42 -35.03 15.61
C LYS A 254 3.08 -35.07 16.32
N VAL A 255 2.95 -36.00 17.26
CA VAL A 255 1.83 -36.08 18.21
C VAL A 255 2.40 -35.89 19.60
N VAL A 256 1.89 -34.93 20.37
CA VAL A 256 2.19 -34.80 21.79
C VAL A 256 1.00 -35.28 22.60
N VAL A 257 1.22 -36.23 23.52
CA VAL A 257 0.17 -36.80 24.39
C VAL A 257 0.37 -36.34 25.83
N THR A 258 -0.63 -35.68 26.39
CA THR A 258 -0.55 -35.07 27.71
C THR A 258 -1.70 -35.51 28.63
N PRO A 259 -1.45 -35.70 29.94
CA PRO A 259 -2.48 -35.57 30.95
C PRO A 259 -2.83 -34.08 31.13
N GLU A 260 -3.57 -33.77 32.19
CA GLU A 260 -3.87 -32.41 32.60
C GLU A 260 -2.59 -31.57 32.74
N ALA A 261 -2.63 -30.35 32.22
CA ALA A 261 -1.48 -29.47 32.04
C ALA A 261 -1.66 -28.06 32.63
N ASN A 262 -2.85 -27.70 33.10
CA ASN A 262 -3.16 -26.35 33.61
C ASN A 262 -3.56 -26.27 35.10
N GLY A 263 -3.75 -27.40 35.79
CA GLY A 263 -4.11 -27.46 37.21
C GLY A 263 -5.59 -27.17 37.53
N ASP A 264 -6.49 -27.12 36.56
CA ASP A 264 -7.92 -26.81 36.77
C ASP A 264 -8.79 -28.01 37.18
N GLY A 265 -8.22 -29.23 37.14
CA GLY A 265 -8.91 -30.46 37.54
C GLY A 265 -9.88 -31.03 36.50
N THR A 266 -9.92 -30.45 35.30
CA THR A 266 -10.60 -30.97 34.11
C THR A 266 -9.57 -31.29 33.03
N LEU A 267 -9.91 -32.21 32.12
CA LEU A 267 -9.05 -32.51 30.98
C LEU A 267 -9.79 -32.24 29.68
N ASP A 268 -9.28 -31.29 28.90
CA ASP A 268 -9.93 -30.83 27.68
C ASP A 268 -8.93 -30.45 26.57
N TRP A 269 -9.41 -29.71 25.57
CA TRP A 269 -8.59 -29.23 24.45
C TRP A 269 -7.50 -28.25 24.88
N GLN A 270 -7.67 -27.52 25.99
CA GLN A 270 -6.72 -26.54 26.49
C GLN A 270 -5.43 -27.21 26.94
N ASP A 271 -5.50 -28.39 27.57
CA ASP A 271 -4.33 -29.19 27.90
C ASP A 271 -3.54 -29.58 26.65
N GLY A 272 -4.26 -30.07 25.63
CA GLY A 272 -3.69 -30.35 24.32
C GLY A 272 -3.04 -29.12 23.69
N ALA A 273 -3.66 -27.94 23.81
CA ALA A 273 -3.14 -26.67 23.31
C ALA A 273 -1.89 -26.20 24.08
N ILE A 274 -1.81 -26.43 25.40
CA ILE A 274 -0.60 -26.18 26.20
C ILE A 274 0.52 -27.11 25.74
N ALA A 275 0.23 -28.41 25.58
CA ALA A 275 1.20 -29.39 25.14
C ALA A 275 1.67 -29.14 23.70
N PHE A 276 0.79 -28.67 22.81
CA PHE A 276 1.11 -28.33 21.42
C PHE A 276 2.29 -27.35 21.32
N ARG A 277 2.43 -26.41 22.27
CA ARG A 277 3.55 -25.46 22.32
C ARG A 277 4.93 -26.14 22.32
N SER A 278 5.04 -27.40 22.76
CA SER A 278 6.29 -28.16 22.76
C SER A 278 6.69 -28.71 21.39
N ILE A 279 5.74 -28.88 20.48
CA ILE A 279 5.96 -29.42 19.12
C ILE A 279 5.75 -28.38 18.02
N ALA A 280 5.12 -27.25 18.34
CA ALA A 280 4.79 -26.17 17.43
C ALA A 280 6.02 -25.64 16.67
N ILE A 281 5.83 -25.32 15.40
CA ILE A 281 6.81 -24.49 14.68
C ILE A 281 6.78 -23.09 15.32
N LYS A 282 7.95 -22.63 15.75
CA LYS A 282 8.12 -21.32 16.39
C LYS A 282 8.67 -20.30 15.41
N ALA A 283 7.99 -19.17 15.30
CA ALA A 283 8.46 -18.03 14.51
C ALA A 283 9.72 -17.43 15.12
N LEU A 284 10.71 -17.10 14.29
CA LEU A 284 11.88 -16.35 14.75
C LEU A 284 11.43 -14.94 15.17
N GLY A 285 11.77 -14.50 16.38
CA GLY A 285 11.31 -13.22 16.94
C GLY A 285 10.07 -13.29 17.83
N ALA A 286 9.47 -14.47 18.01
CA ALA A 286 8.26 -14.66 18.81
C ALA A 286 8.39 -14.23 20.28
N GLU A 287 9.58 -14.40 20.89
CA GLU A 287 9.79 -14.04 22.30
C GLU A 287 9.99 -12.52 22.50
N GLU A 288 10.29 -11.80 21.42
CA GLU A 288 10.49 -10.37 21.36
C GLU A 288 9.19 -9.60 21.11
N THR A 289 8.16 -10.23 20.52
CA THR A 289 6.86 -9.59 20.21
C THR A 289 6.21 -8.93 21.42
N ARG A 290 6.26 -9.57 22.60
CA ARG A 290 5.71 -9.04 23.85
C ARG A 290 6.38 -7.74 24.32
N ASP A 291 7.58 -7.45 23.84
CA ASP A 291 8.36 -6.26 24.19
C ASP A 291 8.19 -5.12 23.18
N ARG A 292 7.63 -5.37 21.99
CA ARG A 292 7.34 -4.39 20.94
C ARG A 292 6.03 -3.66 21.23
N VAL A 293 6.03 -2.81 22.25
CA VAL A 293 4.83 -2.07 22.67
C VAL A 293 4.44 -1.00 21.66
N VAL A 294 5.42 -0.40 21.00
CA VAL A 294 5.20 0.72 20.10
C VAL A 294 5.61 0.32 18.69
N THR A 295 4.64 0.03 17.84
CA THR A 295 4.87 -0.15 16.40
C THR A 295 4.57 1.16 15.70
N HIS A 296 5.43 1.57 14.76
CA HIS A 296 5.25 2.79 13.98
C HIS A 296 5.88 2.67 12.57
N ILE A 297 5.44 3.50 11.61
CA ILE A 297 5.78 3.43 10.18
C ILE A 297 6.35 4.78 9.72
N PRO A 298 7.67 4.99 9.84
CA PRO A 298 8.36 6.07 9.16
C PRO A 298 8.21 5.92 7.65
N PHE A 299 7.55 6.89 7.01
CA PHE A 299 7.11 6.79 5.62
C PHE A 299 7.88 7.76 4.71
N ASN A 300 8.42 7.23 3.61
CA ASN A 300 9.01 8.02 2.53
C ASN A 300 8.38 7.60 1.20
N PHE A 301 8.12 8.57 0.31
CA PHE A 301 7.45 8.34 -0.96
C PHE A 301 7.87 9.39 -2.01
N SER A 302 7.80 9.05 -3.30
CA SER A 302 7.80 10.02 -4.41
C SER A 302 9.01 10.97 -4.44
N SER A 303 10.21 10.45 -4.12
CA SER A 303 11.48 11.21 -4.07
C SER A 303 11.55 12.29 -2.98
N GLN A 304 10.50 12.47 -2.16
CA GLN A 304 10.39 13.56 -1.19
C GLN A 304 11.26 13.38 0.04
N ALA A 305 11.56 12.12 0.39
CA ALA A 305 12.22 11.71 1.63
C ALA A 305 11.70 12.48 2.86
N THR A 306 10.40 12.40 3.13
CA THR A 306 9.70 13.13 4.20
C THR A 306 10.15 12.70 5.60
N HIS A 307 10.59 11.44 5.76
CA HIS A 307 11.17 10.90 7.00
C HIS A 307 12.56 10.28 6.76
N PRO A 308 13.62 11.08 6.56
CA PRO A 308 14.97 10.58 6.39
C PRO A 308 15.46 9.78 7.60
N PHE A 309 16.39 8.85 7.41
CA PHE A 309 16.78 7.90 8.46
C PHE A 309 17.27 8.55 9.76
N LEU A 310 17.99 9.68 9.68
CA LEU A 310 18.48 10.37 10.87
C LEU A 310 17.41 11.23 11.56
N ARG A 311 16.35 11.61 10.86
CA ARG A 311 15.16 12.22 11.46
C ARG A 311 14.36 11.15 12.22
N THR A 312 14.14 9.99 11.61
CA THR A 312 13.55 8.81 12.29
C THR A 312 14.30 8.41 13.56
N LEU A 313 15.63 8.62 13.61
CA LEU A 313 16.39 8.38 14.84
C LEU A 313 15.98 9.31 15.98
N ASP A 314 15.66 10.57 15.67
CA ASP A 314 15.12 11.50 16.64
C ASP A 314 13.68 11.12 17.01
N ASP A 315 12.85 10.69 16.07
CA ASP A 315 11.50 10.19 16.39
C ASP A 315 11.55 8.98 17.36
N VAL A 316 12.45 8.02 17.12
CA VAL A 316 12.71 6.88 18.03
C VAL A 316 13.11 7.33 19.44
N LYS A 317 13.97 8.35 19.56
CA LYS A 317 14.39 8.92 20.86
C LYS A 317 13.22 9.61 21.55
N ARG A 318 12.39 10.33 20.80
CA ARG A 318 11.21 11.02 21.30
C ARG A 318 10.19 10.04 21.88
N ILE A 319 9.92 8.95 21.16
CA ILE A 319 9.06 7.85 21.62
C ILE A 319 9.66 7.20 22.87
N ALA A 320 10.97 6.94 22.89
CA ALA A 320 11.62 6.34 24.05
C ALA A 320 11.55 7.25 25.29
N LEU A 321 11.68 8.57 25.13
CA LEU A 321 11.49 9.53 26.21
C LEU A 321 10.03 9.54 26.71
N SER A 322 9.06 9.61 25.80
CA SER A 322 7.63 9.64 26.15
C SER A 322 7.11 8.36 26.80
N THR A 323 7.79 7.24 26.58
CA THR A 323 7.39 5.92 27.10
C THR A 323 8.28 5.37 28.20
N ASP A 324 9.32 6.10 28.60
CA ASP A 324 10.35 5.59 29.52
C ASP A 324 11.07 4.33 29.00
N GLY A 325 11.27 4.26 27.68
CA GLY A 325 12.01 3.21 26.99
C GLY A 325 11.22 1.91 26.82
N LEU A 326 9.91 1.97 26.56
CA LEU A 326 9.18 0.80 26.06
C LEU A 326 9.78 0.37 24.71
N GLY A 327 9.68 -0.92 24.38
CA GLY A 327 10.29 -1.43 23.15
C GLY A 327 9.49 -1.03 21.92
N GLN A 328 10.22 -0.74 20.84
CA GLN A 328 9.68 -0.19 19.60
C GLN A 328 9.93 -1.14 18.42
N LEU A 329 9.02 -1.15 17.46
CA LEU A 329 9.19 -1.69 16.12
C LEU A 329 8.93 -0.59 15.10
N ALA A 330 10.00 -0.04 14.52
CA ALA A 330 9.92 0.94 13.43
C ALA A 330 9.96 0.21 12.08
N LEU A 331 8.88 0.26 11.30
CA LEU A 331 8.77 -0.34 9.97
C LEU A 331 9.07 0.72 8.91
N LEU A 332 10.29 0.71 8.38
CA LEU A 332 10.77 1.69 7.40
C LEU A 332 10.11 1.41 6.04
N LYS A 333 9.02 2.13 5.75
CA LYS A 333 8.28 2.02 4.49
C LYS A 333 8.80 3.09 3.52
N GLY A 334 9.41 2.62 2.43
CA GLY A 334 10.16 3.47 1.49
C GLY A 334 11.64 3.68 1.83
N TYR A 335 12.27 2.69 2.47
CA TYR A 335 13.71 2.72 2.76
C TYR A 335 14.62 2.56 1.52
N GLN A 336 14.07 2.04 0.41
CA GLN A 336 14.77 1.77 -0.84
C GLN A 336 14.38 2.79 -1.92
N SER A 337 15.24 2.98 -2.92
CA SER A 337 15.03 3.85 -4.09
C SER A 337 14.40 5.20 -3.73
N GLU A 338 13.36 5.63 -4.46
CA GLU A 338 12.68 6.91 -4.29
C GLU A 338 11.61 6.91 -3.19
N GLY A 339 11.40 5.78 -2.51
CA GLY A 339 10.40 5.64 -1.46
C GLY A 339 9.58 4.35 -1.58
N HIS A 340 8.41 4.36 -0.94
CA HIS A 340 7.48 3.25 -1.01
C HIS A 340 7.02 3.05 -2.45
N ASP A 341 6.94 1.78 -2.85
CA ASP A 341 6.49 1.39 -4.19
C ASP A 341 7.34 1.96 -5.33
N SER A 342 8.64 2.08 -5.06
CA SER A 342 9.70 2.34 -6.04
C SER A 342 10.74 1.22 -6.01
N ALA A 343 11.14 0.77 -7.20
CA ALA A 343 12.16 -0.25 -7.46
C ALA A 343 12.02 -1.58 -6.69
N HIS A 344 10.80 -2.00 -6.33
CA HIS A 344 10.60 -3.40 -5.95
C HIS A 344 11.04 -4.32 -7.11
N PRO A 345 11.76 -5.44 -6.87
CA PRO A 345 12.12 -6.03 -5.58
C PRO A 345 13.63 -5.88 -5.23
N ASP A 346 14.24 -4.72 -5.45
CA ASP A 346 15.65 -4.44 -5.10
C ASP A 346 15.84 -4.27 -3.57
N TYR A 347 15.69 -5.35 -2.80
CA TYR A 347 15.76 -5.30 -1.33
C TYR A 347 17.11 -4.78 -0.81
N GLY A 348 18.21 -5.12 -1.48
CA GLY A 348 19.56 -4.67 -1.15
C GLY A 348 20.21 -4.04 -2.37
N GLY A 349 21.13 -3.11 -2.15
CA GLY A 349 21.85 -2.42 -3.22
C GLY A 349 21.22 -1.15 -3.77
N ASN A 350 19.94 -0.89 -3.48
CA ASN A 350 19.23 0.31 -3.92
C ASN A 350 18.60 1.06 -2.73
N HIS A 351 19.42 1.49 -1.77
CA HIS A 351 18.96 2.20 -0.57
C HIS A 351 18.61 3.66 -0.90
N ASN A 352 17.55 4.18 -0.28
CA ASN A 352 17.05 5.53 -0.57
C ASN A 352 18.13 6.61 -0.30
N ARG A 353 18.74 7.10 -1.37
CA ARG A 353 19.83 8.10 -1.33
C ARG A 353 19.33 9.41 -0.72
N ARG A 354 18.11 9.83 -1.09
CA ARG A 354 17.47 11.06 -0.62
C ARG A 354 17.09 10.99 0.86
N ALA A 355 16.90 9.81 1.44
CA ALA A 355 16.73 9.60 2.88
C ALA A 355 18.06 9.51 3.67
N GLY A 356 19.22 9.52 2.98
CA GLY A 356 20.56 9.46 3.57
C GLY A 356 21.36 8.21 3.17
N GLY A 357 20.76 7.30 2.41
CA GLY A 357 21.38 6.08 1.89
C GLY A 357 21.82 5.11 2.99
N LEU A 358 22.64 4.14 2.59
CA LEU A 358 23.07 3.03 3.47
C LEU A 358 23.80 3.50 4.73
N LYS A 359 24.57 4.58 4.65
CA LYS A 359 25.34 5.12 5.79
C LYS A 359 24.41 5.56 6.92
N ASP A 360 23.39 6.34 6.59
CA ASP A 360 22.48 6.92 7.56
C ASP A 360 21.46 5.88 8.04
N LEU A 361 21.01 4.98 7.16
CA LEU A 361 20.25 3.78 7.54
C LEU A 361 21.01 2.99 8.62
N ASN A 362 22.27 2.63 8.37
CA ASN A 362 23.07 1.89 9.34
C ASN A 362 23.36 2.68 10.64
N THR A 363 23.35 4.01 10.57
CA THR A 363 23.48 4.86 11.77
C THR A 363 22.21 4.85 12.61
N LEU A 364 21.03 4.93 11.97
CA LEU A 364 19.72 4.75 12.59
C LEU A 364 19.66 3.37 13.28
N LEU A 365 19.95 2.30 12.54
CA LEU A 365 19.85 0.93 13.03
C LEU A 365 20.71 0.71 14.28
N ARG A 366 22.01 1.07 14.23
CA ARG A 366 22.93 0.91 15.37
C ARG A 366 22.54 1.75 16.58
N THR A 367 22.21 3.01 16.35
CA THR A 367 21.98 3.97 17.44
C THR A 367 20.61 3.76 18.07
N GLY A 368 19.59 3.49 17.27
CA GLY A 368 18.22 3.24 17.72
C GLY A 368 18.10 2.04 18.66
N LYS A 369 19.00 1.05 18.54
CA LYS A 369 19.08 -0.09 19.47
C LYS A 369 19.23 0.36 20.93
N ALA A 370 20.02 1.41 21.19
CA ALA A 370 20.21 1.94 22.55
C ALA A 370 18.94 2.61 23.12
N TRP A 371 17.97 2.91 22.25
CA TRP A 371 16.67 3.49 22.58
C TRP A 371 15.54 2.45 22.54
N ASN A 372 15.91 1.17 22.63
CA ASN A 372 15.00 0.03 22.64
C ASN A 372 14.16 -0.13 21.36
N ALA A 373 14.68 0.34 20.22
CA ALA A 373 14.06 0.17 18.91
C ALA A 373 14.65 -1.01 18.13
N THR A 374 13.75 -1.86 17.64
CA THR A 374 14.03 -2.84 16.57
C THR A 374 13.50 -2.27 15.26
N PHE A 375 14.19 -2.54 14.16
CA PHE A 375 13.78 -2.04 12.85
C PHE A 375 13.34 -3.18 11.94
N GLY A 376 12.33 -2.88 11.13
CA GLY A 376 11.99 -3.66 9.96
C GLY A 376 11.92 -2.79 8.71
N VAL A 377 11.90 -3.43 7.55
CA VAL A 377 11.69 -2.76 6.26
C VAL A 377 10.49 -3.37 5.55
N HIS A 378 9.76 -2.52 4.83
CA HIS A 378 8.73 -2.96 3.89
C HIS A 378 9.37 -3.48 2.60
N VAL A 379 8.98 -4.67 2.19
CA VAL A 379 9.44 -5.32 0.96
C VAL A 379 8.26 -5.90 0.20
N ASN A 380 8.37 -5.99 -1.13
CA ASN A 380 7.36 -6.62 -1.98
C ASN A 380 7.99 -7.78 -2.78
N ALA A 381 7.37 -8.95 -2.72
CA ALA A 381 7.80 -10.14 -3.45
C ALA A 381 6.74 -10.62 -4.44
N THR A 382 5.74 -9.79 -4.74
CA THR A 382 4.61 -10.07 -5.61
C THR A 382 4.67 -9.23 -6.89
N GLU A 383 5.18 -8.00 -6.82
CA GLU A 383 5.18 -7.06 -7.93
C GLU A 383 6.55 -6.38 -8.07
N ALA A 384 6.91 -6.02 -9.30
CA ALA A 384 8.17 -5.36 -9.64
C ALA A 384 7.94 -4.18 -10.59
N TYR A 385 8.76 -3.14 -10.47
CA TYR A 385 8.71 -1.95 -11.34
C TYR A 385 9.87 -1.95 -12.34
N PRO A 386 9.67 -1.44 -13.58
CA PRO A 386 10.71 -1.37 -14.60
C PRO A 386 12.03 -0.72 -14.16
N GLU A 387 11.97 0.29 -13.27
CA GLU A 387 13.14 0.99 -12.74
C GLU A 387 14.05 0.11 -11.86
N ALA A 388 13.55 -1.01 -11.32
CA ALA A 388 14.33 -1.89 -10.46
C ALA A 388 15.46 -2.58 -11.25
N LYS A 389 16.67 -2.62 -10.70
CA LYS A 389 17.84 -3.26 -11.34
C LYS A 389 17.69 -4.78 -11.44
N SER A 390 16.82 -5.38 -10.62
CA SER A 390 16.47 -6.80 -10.72
C SER A 390 15.34 -7.09 -11.72
N PHE A 391 14.73 -6.06 -12.34
CA PHE A 391 13.63 -6.24 -13.27
C PHE A 391 14.11 -6.86 -14.58
N ASP A 392 13.52 -7.99 -14.96
CA ASP A 392 13.66 -8.57 -16.29
C ASP A 392 12.45 -9.45 -16.61
N GLU A 393 12.31 -9.84 -17.88
CA GLU A 393 11.18 -10.67 -18.35
C GLU A 393 11.25 -12.14 -17.88
N GLN A 394 12.32 -12.57 -17.20
CA GLN A 394 12.37 -13.86 -16.50
C GLN A 394 11.80 -13.75 -15.08
N LEU A 395 11.95 -12.60 -14.45
CA LEU A 395 11.40 -12.30 -13.13
C LEU A 395 9.90 -12.02 -13.20
N VAL A 396 9.45 -11.26 -14.20
CA VAL A 396 8.06 -10.79 -14.29
C VAL A 396 7.30 -11.41 -15.45
N ASN A 397 5.97 -11.52 -15.29
CA ASN A 397 5.08 -11.68 -16.42
C ASN A 397 4.69 -10.29 -16.96
N LYS A 398 5.27 -9.90 -18.10
CA LYS A 398 5.04 -8.60 -18.75
C LYS A 398 3.57 -8.37 -19.17
N ASP A 399 2.77 -9.44 -19.30
CA ASP A 399 1.36 -9.35 -19.67
C ASP A 399 0.44 -9.31 -18.43
N ALA A 400 1.00 -9.47 -17.22
CA ALA A 400 0.27 -9.41 -15.95
C ALA A 400 0.62 -8.13 -15.18
N LYS A 401 -0.17 -7.08 -15.40
CA LYS A 401 -0.07 -5.81 -14.68
C LYS A 401 -0.33 -5.99 -13.19
N GLY A 402 0.48 -5.33 -12.36
CA GLY A 402 0.30 -5.17 -10.92
C GLY A 402 -0.27 -3.78 -10.58
N TRP A 403 0.09 -3.27 -9.39
CA TRP A 403 -0.28 -1.93 -8.97
C TRP A 403 0.25 -0.83 -9.90
N ASN A 404 -0.52 0.26 -10.04
CA ASN A 404 -0.23 1.35 -10.97
C ASN A 404 -0.34 2.70 -10.24
N TRP A 405 0.81 3.32 -9.94
CA TRP A 405 0.86 4.56 -9.17
C TRP A 405 1.94 5.56 -9.58
N LEU A 406 3.18 5.37 -9.14
CA LEU A 406 4.34 6.14 -9.63
C LEU A 406 4.74 5.62 -11.00
N ASP A 407 4.67 4.30 -11.15
CA ASP A 407 4.86 3.55 -12.39
C ASP A 407 3.90 2.36 -12.42
N GLN A 408 3.78 1.72 -13.59
CA GLN A 408 3.07 0.46 -13.74
C GLN A 408 3.96 -0.70 -13.27
N ALA A 409 3.53 -1.42 -12.23
CA ALA A 409 4.17 -2.67 -11.80
C ALA A 409 3.75 -3.87 -12.67
N TYR A 410 4.53 -4.95 -12.59
CA TYR A 410 4.23 -6.25 -13.19
C TYR A 410 4.37 -7.37 -12.17
N LEU A 411 3.52 -8.40 -12.28
CA LEU A 411 3.52 -9.50 -11.32
C LEU A 411 4.78 -10.37 -11.48
N ILE A 412 5.44 -10.66 -10.36
CA ILE A 412 6.61 -11.53 -10.27
C ILE A 412 6.18 -13.01 -10.40
N ASP A 413 6.92 -13.79 -11.18
CA ASP A 413 6.88 -15.26 -11.12
C ASP A 413 7.54 -15.74 -9.82
N GLN A 414 6.78 -15.68 -8.72
CA GLN A 414 7.29 -15.98 -7.37
C GLN A 414 7.82 -17.41 -7.25
N ARG A 415 7.19 -18.37 -7.95
CA ARG A 415 7.65 -19.76 -7.96
C ARG A 415 9.00 -19.87 -8.65
N GLY A 416 9.12 -19.29 -9.85
CA GLY A 416 10.38 -19.28 -10.56
C GLY A 416 11.48 -18.56 -9.79
N ASP A 417 11.17 -17.42 -9.17
CA ASP A 417 12.14 -16.61 -8.42
C ASP A 417 12.72 -17.40 -7.23
N LEU A 418 11.92 -18.28 -6.62
CA LEU A 418 12.37 -19.24 -5.62
C LEU A 418 13.19 -20.39 -6.22
N THR A 419 12.78 -20.99 -7.34
CA THR A 419 13.50 -22.14 -7.92
C THR A 419 14.85 -21.76 -8.53
N ARG A 420 15.01 -20.51 -8.98
CA ARG A 420 16.28 -19.94 -9.42
C ARG A 420 17.18 -19.47 -8.27
N GLY A 421 16.63 -19.28 -7.07
CA GLY A 421 17.35 -18.77 -5.90
C GLY A 421 17.50 -17.24 -5.86
N THR A 422 17.01 -16.53 -6.87
CA THR A 422 17.19 -15.08 -7.02
C THR A 422 16.48 -14.28 -5.92
N LEU A 423 15.35 -14.75 -5.40
CA LEU A 423 14.70 -14.16 -4.22
C LEU A 423 15.63 -14.18 -3.00
N ALA A 424 16.22 -15.35 -2.73
CA ALA A 424 17.08 -15.55 -1.56
C ALA A 424 18.34 -14.67 -1.65
N ASP A 425 18.92 -14.54 -2.83
CA ASP A 425 20.11 -13.72 -3.07
C ASP A 425 19.87 -12.23 -2.82
N ARG A 426 18.71 -11.69 -3.26
CA ARG A 426 18.35 -10.28 -3.01
C ARG A 426 18.21 -9.99 -1.52
N PHE A 427 17.60 -10.90 -0.74
CA PHE A 427 17.54 -10.76 0.72
C PHE A 427 18.88 -10.96 1.41
N ALA A 428 19.73 -11.85 0.90
CA ALA A 428 21.07 -12.09 1.45
C ALA A 428 21.95 -10.85 1.28
N ARG A 429 21.81 -10.15 0.14
CA ARG A 429 22.45 -8.86 -0.10
C ARG A 429 22.01 -7.80 0.91
N LEU A 430 20.70 -7.60 1.10
CA LEU A 430 20.18 -6.68 2.12
C LEU A 430 20.75 -7.02 3.51
N ARG A 431 20.81 -8.31 3.85
CA ARG A 431 21.33 -8.77 5.13
C ARG A 431 22.82 -8.46 5.31
N ALA A 432 23.61 -8.52 4.24
CA ALA A 432 25.05 -8.27 4.27
C ALA A 432 25.37 -6.77 4.38
N GLU A 433 24.55 -5.92 3.77
CA GLU A 433 24.78 -4.47 3.71
C GLU A 433 24.36 -3.73 4.99
N THR A 434 23.38 -4.28 5.72
CA THR A 434 22.72 -3.60 6.84
C THR A 434 23.16 -4.12 8.22
N ASP A 435 23.08 -3.25 9.22
CA ASP A 435 23.28 -3.61 10.61
C ASP A 435 22.22 -4.63 11.07
N ARG A 436 22.62 -5.56 11.95
CA ARG A 436 21.75 -6.66 12.42
C ARG A 436 20.53 -6.17 13.21
N ASN A 437 20.48 -4.91 13.65
CA ASN A 437 19.28 -4.35 14.24
C ASN A 437 18.13 -4.14 13.23
N LEU A 438 18.40 -4.20 11.92
CA LEU A 438 17.38 -4.47 10.92
C LEU A 438 17.03 -5.96 10.98
N ALA A 439 16.05 -6.33 11.79
CA ALA A 439 15.75 -7.73 12.09
C ALA A 439 14.49 -8.24 11.39
N VAL A 440 13.58 -7.34 11.04
CA VAL A 440 12.21 -7.66 10.61
C VAL A 440 12.00 -7.34 9.13
N LEU A 441 11.28 -8.21 8.41
CA LEU A 441 10.77 -7.96 7.07
C LEU A 441 9.26 -7.90 7.13
N TYR A 442 8.70 -6.77 6.69
CA TYR A 442 7.27 -6.64 6.42
C TYR A 442 7.03 -6.95 4.95
N VAL A 443 6.49 -8.14 4.68
CA VAL A 443 6.23 -8.63 3.32
C VAL A 443 4.83 -8.17 2.91
N ASP A 444 4.77 -7.17 2.04
CA ASP A 444 3.54 -6.57 1.55
C ASP A 444 2.91 -7.41 0.43
N VAL A 445 1.59 -7.38 0.31
CA VAL A 445 0.79 -7.99 -0.78
C VAL A 445 1.12 -9.45 -1.08
N PHE A 446 1.55 -10.23 -0.08
CA PHE A 446 1.87 -11.65 -0.27
C PHE A 446 0.60 -12.51 -0.40
N ARG A 447 0.34 -13.01 -1.61
CA ARG A 447 -0.89 -13.74 -1.95
C ARG A 447 -0.80 -15.27 -1.79
N PRO A 448 0.30 -15.96 -2.15
CA PRO A 448 0.33 -17.42 -2.18
C PRO A 448 0.15 -18.11 -0.82
N PHE A 449 -0.26 -19.37 -0.88
CA PHE A 449 -0.24 -20.37 0.21
C PHE A 449 0.62 -21.58 -0.20
N GLY A 450 0.72 -22.60 0.67
CA GLY A 450 1.44 -23.82 0.36
C GLY A 450 2.94 -23.60 0.12
N TRP A 451 3.51 -24.32 -0.85
CA TRP A 451 4.97 -24.40 -1.03
C TRP A 451 5.62 -23.04 -1.27
N VAL A 452 5.02 -22.14 -2.04
CA VAL A 452 5.58 -20.80 -2.29
C VAL A 452 5.72 -20.02 -0.98
N ALA A 453 4.71 -20.08 -0.12
CA ALA A 453 4.73 -19.44 1.19
C ALA A 453 5.75 -20.08 2.13
N ASP A 454 5.70 -21.40 2.31
CA ASP A 454 6.57 -22.12 3.24
C ASP A 454 8.04 -22.08 2.80
N ARG A 455 8.33 -22.15 1.50
CA ARG A 455 9.70 -22.04 0.96
C ARG A 455 10.26 -20.64 1.15
N THR A 456 9.46 -19.59 0.86
CA THR A 456 9.86 -18.21 1.15
C THR A 456 10.23 -18.06 2.63
N LEU A 457 9.40 -18.58 3.54
CA LEU A 457 9.68 -18.55 4.98
C LEU A 457 10.93 -19.34 5.36
N ALA A 458 11.22 -20.45 4.70
CA ALA A 458 12.43 -21.23 4.94
C ALA A 458 13.69 -20.45 4.55
N GLU A 459 13.69 -19.79 3.38
CA GLU A 459 14.81 -18.95 2.93
C GLU A 459 15.05 -17.77 3.87
N LEU A 460 13.99 -17.03 4.21
CA LEU A 460 14.07 -15.89 5.11
C LEU A 460 14.59 -16.30 6.50
N ARG A 461 14.10 -17.43 7.02
CA ARG A 461 14.55 -17.97 8.31
C ARG A 461 16.02 -18.39 8.29
N ALA A 462 16.49 -19.00 7.20
CA ALA A 462 17.89 -19.40 7.05
C ALA A 462 18.85 -18.20 7.14
N GLN A 463 18.38 -17.01 6.74
CA GLN A 463 19.13 -15.75 6.81
C GLN A 463 18.92 -14.98 8.14
N GLY A 464 18.12 -15.52 9.06
CA GLY A 464 17.81 -14.91 10.35
C GLY A 464 16.81 -13.77 10.30
N TRP A 465 15.98 -13.70 9.25
CA TRP A 465 14.91 -12.71 9.15
C TRP A 465 13.70 -13.11 10.00
N GLN A 466 13.16 -12.13 10.71
CA GLN A 466 11.85 -12.21 11.35
C GLN A 466 10.81 -11.68 10.37
N VAL A 467 9.64 -12.31 10.30
CA VAL A 467 8.66 -12.00 9.26
C VAL A 467 7.40 -11.37 9.88
N THR A 468 6.92 -10.32 9.25
CA THR A 468 5.59 -9.73 9.42
C THR A 468 4.97 -9.58 8.03
N THR A 469 3.66 -9.38 7.97
CA THR A 469 2.95 -9.38 6.68
C THR A 469 1.74 -8.44 6.73
N GLU A 470 1.12 -8.26 5.57
CA GLU A 470 -0.14 -7.55 5.44
C GLU A 470 -1.28 -8.26 6.19
N TRP A 471 -1.66 -9.47 5.76
CA TRP A 471 -2.88 -10.18 6.20
C TRP A 471 -2.62 -11.26 7.22
N SER A 472 -3.51 -11.41 8.20
CA SER A 472 -3.32 -12.30 9.35
C SER A 472 -3.37 -13.79 9.01
N ASP A 473 -3.95 -14.17 7.87
CA ASP A 473 -4.00 -15.54 7.36
C ASP A 473 -2.78 -15.91 6.51
N LYS A 474 -1.92 -14.94 6.16
CA LYS A 474 -0.74 -15.18 5.31
C LYS A 474 0.50 -15.45 6.13
N LEU A 475 1.36 -16.33 5.61
CA LEU A 475 2.66 -16.65 6.21
C LEU A 475 2.55 -17.07 7.68
N GLU A 476 1.42 -17.68 8.08
CA GLU A 476 1.00 -17.81 9.48
C GLU A 476 2.06 -18.47 10.35
N ARG A 477 2.79 -19.49 9.87
CA ARG A 477 3.82 -20.19 10.66
C ARG A 477 4.97 -19.29 11.13
N SER A 478 5.21 -18.16 10.48
CA SER A 478 6.32 -17.25 10.84
C SER A 478 5.92 -15.78 11.04
N SER A 479 4.73 -15.35 10.60
CA SER A 479 4.31 -13.96 10.77
C SER A 479 4.10 -13.61 12.24
N LEU A 480 4.80 -12.57 12.70
CA LEU A 480 4.73 -12.04 14.07
C LEU A 480 3.71 -10.91 14.21
N TRP A 481 3.38 -10.22 13.13
CA TRP A 481 2.51 -9.05 13.11
C TRP A 481 1.82 -8.98 11.76
N ALA A 482 0.52 -8.67 11.77
CA ALA A 482 -0.28 -8.46 10.57
C ALA A 482 -0.82 -7.03 10.55
N HIS A 483 -0.54 -6.29 9.49
CA HIS A 483 -0.90 -4.88 9.40
C HIS A 483 -2.39 -4.65 9.61
N TRP A 484 -3.26 -5.35 8.86
CA TRP A 484 -4.71 -5.13 8.94
C TRP A 484 -5.36 -5.67 10.21
N ALA A 485 -4.64 -6.46 11.02
CA ALA A 485 -5.08 -6.82 12.36
C ALA A 485 -4.83 -5.70 13.39
N ASN A 486 -3.85 -4.83 13.14
CA ASN A 486 -3.41 -3.77 14.06
C ASN A 486 -3.89 -2.39 13.62
N ASP A 487 -4.09 -2.17 12.33
CA ASP A 487 -4.76 -0.99 11.80
C ASP A 487 -6.25 -1.27 11.63
N LEU A 488 -7.07 -0.58 12.44
CA LEU A 488 -8.50 -0.81 12.48
C LEU A 488 -9.26 -0.20 11.32
N ASN A 489 -8.65 0.68 10.52
CA ASN A 489 -9.30 1.33 9.39
C ASN A 489 -9.37 0.45 8.14
N TYR A 490 -8.51 -0.57 8.04
CA TYR A 490 -8.41 -1.39 6.83
C TYR A 490 -9.34 -2.62 6.77
N GLY A 491 -9.64 -3.13 5.57
CA GLY A 491 -10.15 -4.50 5.37
C GLY A 491 -11.58 -4.84 5.81
N GLY A 492 -12.31 -3.92 6.44
CA GLY A 492 -13.65 -4.19 6.97
C GLY A 492 -13.66 -5.35 7.97
N VAL A 493 -14.79 -6.04 8.13
CA VAL A 493 -14.90 -7.16 9.09
C VAL A 493 -14.37 -8.50 8.57
N THR A 494 -14.17 -8.63 7.25
CA THR A 494 -13.79 -9.91 6.62
C THR A 494 -12.27 -10.10 6.49
N ASN A 495 -11.47 -9.06 6.71
CA ASN A 495 -10.02 -9.12 6.59
C ASN A 495 -9.33 -8.36 7.74
N LYS A 496 -9.37 -8.94 8.94
CA LYS A 496 -8.76 -8.41 10.18
C LYS A 496 -7.75 -9.39 10.76
N GLY A 497 -7.75 -9.56 12.08
CA GLY A 497 -6.97 -10.58 12.76
C GLY A 497 -7.62 -11.95 12.70
N LEU A 498 -6.85 -12.99 13.03
CA LEU A 498 -7.36 -14.36 13.13
C LEU A 498 -8.40 -14.46 14.25
N ASN A 499 -9.60 -14.93 13.90
CA ASN A 499 -10.67 -15.17 14.85
C ASN A 499 -10.72 -16.64 15.27
N SER A 500 -9.80 -17.03 16.14
CA SER A 500 -9.74 -18.37 16.72
C SER A 500 -9.27 -18.31 18.18
N GLN A 501 -10.08 -18.88 19.07
CA GLN A 501 -9.74 -19.13 20.46
C GLN A 501 -8.58 -20.13 20.54
N ILE A 502 -8.58 -21.20 19.73
CA ILE A 502 -7.52 -22.22 19.74
C ILE A 502 -6.16 -21.59 19.38
N ILE A 503 -6.08 -20.89 18.24
CA ILE A 503 -4.82 -20.30 17.76
C ILE A 503 -4.34 -19.23 18.74
N ARG A 504 -5.24 -18.35 19.21
CA ARG A 504 -4.88 -17.27 20.13
C ARG A 504 -4.50 -17.81 21.51
N PHE A 505 -5.17 -18.84 22.02
CA PHE A 505 -4.78 -19.50 23.27
C PHE A 505 -3.33 -19.98 23.20
N ILE A 506 -2.95 -20.66 22.10
CA ILE A 506 -1.59 -21.17 21.91
C ILE A 506 -0.59 -20.02 21.79
N ARG A 507 -0.89 -19.01 20.96
CA ARG A 507 0.10 -18.06 20.42
C ARG A 507 -0.08 -16.59 20.79
N ASN A 508 -1.00 -16.21 21.68
CA ASN A 508 -1.24 -14.79 22.04
C ASN A 508 0.05 -14.03 22.38
N HIS A 509 0.96 -14.69 23.10
CA HIS A 509 2.25 -14.14 23.53
C HIS A 509 3.31 -14.00 22.43
N GLU A 510 3.11 -14.67 21.28
CA GLU A 510 4.10 -14.74 20.19
C GLU A 510 3.86 -13.72 19.08
N LYS A 511 2.61 -13.25 18.93
CA LYS A 511 2.14 -12.54 17.73
C LYS A 511 1.19 -11.40 18.05
N ASP A 512 1.11 -10.45 17.12
CA ASP A 512 0.11 -9.39 17.03
C ASP A 512 -0.69 -9.55 15.72
N VAL A 513 -1.54 -10.56 15.67
CA VAL A 513 -2.35 -10.92 14.47
C VAL A 513 -3.83 -11.06 14.82
N TRP A 514 -4.27 -10.42 15.90
CA TRP A 514 -5.53 -10.74 16.58
C TRP A 514 -6.59 -9.66 16.43
N ASN A 515 -7.85 -10.08 16.40
CA ASN A 515 -8.99 -9.19 16.60
C ASN A 515 -9.04 -8.64 18.03
N ALA A 516 -9.75 -7.53 18.22
CA ALA A 516 -10.05 -7.01 19.55
C ALA A 516 -10.83 -8.06 20.38
N HIS A 517 -10.44 -8.23 21.65
CA HIS A 517 -11.13 -9.11 22.61
C HIS A 517 -11.39 -8.35 23.91
N PRO A 518 -12.53 -8.56 24.60
CA PRO A 518 -12.86 -7.82 25.83
C PRO A 518 -11.79 -7.90 26.93
N ILE A 519 -11.16 -9.07 27.10
CA ILE A 519 -10.11 -9.27 28.11
C ILE A 519 -8.70 -9.07 27.55
N LEU A 520 -8.43 -9.52 26.32
CA LEU A 520 -7.08 -9.55 25.76
C LEU A 520 -6.72 -8.25 25.03
N GLY A 521 -7.72 -7.44 24.64
CA GLY A 521 -7.56 -6.30 23.75
C GLY A 521 -7.05 -6.71 22.37
N ASN A 522 -6.43 -5.77 21.67
CA ASN A 522 -5.53 -6.01 20.53
C ASN A 522 -4.49 -4.88 20.50
N ALA A 523 -3.26 -5.20 20.09
CA ALA A 523 -2.30 -4.16 19.76
C ALA A 523 -2.78 -3.41 18.52
N ARG A 524 -2.50 -2.11 18.46
CA ARG A 524 -2.97 -1.21 17.43
C ARG A 524 -1.88 -0.28 16.96
N ILE A 525 -2.01 0.14 15.71
CA ILE A 525 -1.23 1.23 15.15
C ILE A 525 -2.11 2.46 14.96
N VAL A 526 -1.52 3.60 15.28
CA VAL A 526 -1.95 4.98 15.01
C VAL A 526 -0.64 5.67 14.68
N GLU A 527 -0.59 6.55 13.70
CA GLU A 527 0.65 7.05 13.12
C GLU A 527 0.86 8.55 13.31
N PHE A 528 2.11 8.99 13.15
CA PHE A 528 2.45 10.41 13.07
C PHE A 528 3.59 10.71 12.09
N GLU A 529 4.12 9.69 11.42
CA GLU A 529 5.29 9.78 10.54
C GLU A 529 4.90 9.63 9.06
N GLY A 530 3.70 10.08 8.69
CA GLY A 530 3.26 10.28 7.31
C GLY A 530 2.50 9.14 6.66
N TRP A 531 2.51 7.92 7.21
CA TRP A 531 1.68 6.82 6.70
C TRP A 531 0.20 7.22 6.71
N THR A 532 -0.50 7.01 5.59
CA THR A 532 -1.90 7.44 5.38
C THR A 532 -2.18 8.91 5.72
N ALA A 533 -1.19 9.79 5.54
CA ALA A 533 -1.23 11.20 5.92
C ALA A 533 -1.42 11.45 7.43
N GLU A 534 -1.13 10.48 8.29
CA GLU A 534 -1.21 10.68 9.74
C GLU A 534 0.04 11.40 10.28
N ASN A 535 -0.18 12.44 11.09
CA ASN A 535 0.86 13.30 11.66
C ASN A 535 0.60 13.72 13.13
N ASP A 536 -0.29 13.02 13.85
CA ASP A 536 -0.71 13.39 15.21
C ASP A 536 0.02 12.56 16.28
N PHE A 537 1.12 13.13 16.80
CA PHE A 537 1.88 12.52 17.89
C PHE A 537 1.06 12.37 19.19
N THR A 538 0.07 13.23 19.42
CA THR A 538 -0.78 13.17 20.61
C THR A 538 -1.74 11.97 20.52
N ALA A 539 -2.35 11.74 19.36
CA ALA A 539 -3.15 10.54 19.10
C ALA A 539 -2.32 9.26 19.16
N PHE A 540 -1.15 9.27 18.53
CA PHE A 540 -0.15 8.20 18.61
C PHE A 540 0.16 7.83 20.07
N SER A 541 0.54 8.82 20.88
CA SER A 541 0.91 8.60 22.28
C SER A 541 -0.27 8.04 23.09
N ARG A 542 -1.49 8.52 22.87
CA ARG A 542 -2.69 8.03 23.56
C ARG A 542 -2.94 6.54 23.27
N ASN A 543 -2.79 6.11 22.01
CA ASN A 543 -2.94 4.70 21.60
C ASN A 543 -2.00 3.76 22.37
N VAL A 544 -0.74 4.17 22.59
CA VAL A 544 0.23 3.38 23.36
C VAL A 544 -0.29 3.03 24.76
N TRP A 545 -0.88 4.02 25.45
CA TRP A 545 -1.32 3.84 26.84
C TRP A 545 -2.69 3.21 26.98
N GLU A 546 -3.62 3.51 26.07
CA GLU A 546 -5.00 2.99 26.13
C GLU A 546 -5.12 1.55 25.64
N HIS A 547 -4.27 1.16 24.69
CA HIS A 547 -4.41 -0.12 23.99
C HIS A 547 -3.15 -0.99 24.11
N ASN A 548 -2.00 -0.49 23.70
CA ASN A 548 -0.84 -1.36 23.49
C ASN A 548 -0.23 -1.87 24.80
N LEU A 549 0.07 -1.00 25.76
CA LEU A 549 0.72 -1.44 27.01
C LEU A 549 -0.09 -2.50 27.78
N PRO A 550 -1.42 -2.36 27.99
CA PRO A 550 -2.23 -3.41 28.61
C PRO A 550 -2.22 -4.74 27.85
N VAL A 551 -2.23 -4.71 26.51
CA VAL A 551 -2.16 -5.93 25.68
C VAL A 551 -0.79 -6.59 25.85
N LYS A 552 0.28 -5.79 25.76
CA LYS A 552 1.65 -6.29 25.91
C LYS A 552 1.93 -6.82 27.30
N PHE A 553 1.31 -6.25 28.33
CA PHE A 553 1.36 -6.78 29.69
C PHE A 553 0.85 -8.22 29.77
N LEU A 554 -0.28 -8.52 29.11
CA LEU A 554 -0.80 -9.89 29.04
C LEU A 554 0.09 -10.80 28.20
N GLN A 555 0.66 -10.30 27.10
CA GLN A 555 1.59 -11.07 26.25
C GLN A 555 2.92 -11.39 26.93
N GLN A 556 3.25 -10.78 28.07
CA GLN A 556 4.38 -11.23 28.90
C GLN A 556 4.14 -12.64 29.46
N GLN A 557 2.89 -13.10 29.49
CA GLN A 557 2.47 -14.39 30.03
C GLN A 557 1.81 -15.27 28.96
N ARG A 558 1.76 -16.58 29.22
CA ARG A 558 1.06 -17.55 28.36
C ARG A 558 -0.31 -17.86 28.95
N ILE A 559 -1.33 -17.99 28.12
CA ILE A 559 -2.66 -18.42 28.56
C ILE A 559 -2.59 -19.88 29.03
N VAL A 560 -3.24 -20.21 30.14
CA VAL A 560 -3.32 -21.58 30.67
C VAL A 560 -4.77 -22.04 30.87
N ASP A 561 -5.71 -21.11 31.03
CA ASP A 561 -7.13 -21.41 31.09
C ASP A 561 -7.93 -20.22 30.51
N TRP A 562 -8.97 -20.51 29.74
CA TRP A 562 -9.80 -19.54 29.03
C TRP A 562 -11.28 -19.90 29.13
N ASN A 563 -11.96 -19.26 30.06
CA ASN A 563 -13.40 -19.34 30.28
C ASN A 563 -14.14 -18.12 29.70
N ALA A 564 -15.48 -18.13 29.79
CA ALA A 564 -16.32 -17.10 29.18
C ALA A 564 -16.04 -15.67 29.69
N ASP A 565 -15.80 -15.51 31.00
CA ASP A 565 -15.63 -14.23 31.67
C ASP A 565 -14.25 -14.04 32.33
N GLU A 566 -13.39 -15.07 32.30
CA GLU A 566 -12.06 -15.06 32.89
C GLU A 566 -11.03 -15.80 32.02
N ILE A 567 -9.83 -15.22 31.91
CA ILE A 567 -8.65 -15.87 31.32
C ILE A 567 -7.53 -15.87 32.35
N VAL A 568 -6.96 -17.04 32.61
CA VAL A 568 -5.82 -17.24 33.50
C VAL A 568 -4.55 -17.44 32.68
N PHE A 569 -3.47 -16.82 33.14
CA PHE A 569 -2.17 -16.87 32.52
C PHE A 569 -1.13 -17.41 33.50
N THR A 570 0.03 -17.78 32.96
CA THR A 570 1.23 -18.02 33.76
C THR A 570 1.58 -16.81 34.63
N GLY A 571 2.41 -17.02 35.66
CA GLY A 571 2.90 -15.93 36.50
C GLY A 571 1.86 -15.31 37.45
N GLY A 572 0.72 -15.99 37.66
CA GLY A 572 -0.34 -15.52 38.55
C GLY A 572 -1.08 -14.29 38.02
N VAL A 573 -1.12 -14.13 36.70
CA VAL A 573 -1.88 -13.08 36.00
C VAL A 573 -3.23 -13.65 35.58
N ARG A 574 -4.29 -12.87 35.74
CA ARG A 574 -5.62 -13.19 35.21
C ARG A 574 -6.34 -11.92 34.77
N GLY A 575 -7.21 -12.05 33.78
CA GLY A 575 -8.07 -10.98 33.31
C GLY A 575 -9.53 -11.39 33.33
N THR A 576 -10.42 -10.47 33.69
CA THR A 576 -11.87 -10.71 33.73
C THR A 576 -12.61 -9.67 32.89
N TYR A 577 -13.78 -10.05 32.39
CA TYR A 577 -14.74 -9.13 31.79
C TYR A 577 -16.14 -9.44 32.27
N ARG A 578 -16.63 -8.62 33.22
CA ARG A 578 -17.95 -8.79 33.86
C ARG A 578 -18.68 -7.46 33.82
N GLU A 579 -19.97 -7.49 33.51
CA GLU A 579 -20.83 -6.29 33.51
C GLU A 579 -20.28 -5.13 32.66
N GLY A 580 -19.63 -5.44 31.53
CA GLY A 580 -19.02 -4.43 30.65
C GLY A 580 -17.68 -3.86 31.15
N ARG A 581 -17.13 -4.40 32.24
CA ARG A 581 -15.91 -3.90 32.89
C ARG A 581 -14.77 -4.90 32.78
N ARG A 582 -13.65 -4.44 32.22
CA ARG A 582 -12.40 -5.20 32.12
C ARG A 582 -11.55 -4.98 33.38
N GLU A 583 -11.07 -6.05 33.99
CA GLU A 583 -10.15 -5.96 35.14
C GLU A 583 -8.97 -6.91 34.92
N LEU A 584 -7.77 -6.49 35.31
CA LEU A 584 -6.58 -7.35 35.30
C LEU A 584 -6.00 -7.47 36.71
N PHE A 585 -5.49 -8.65 37.02
CA PHE A 585 -4.87 -8.97 38.30
C PHE A 585 -3.48 -9.57 38.11
N ALA A 586 -2.54 -9.25 39.01
CA ALA A 586 -1.20 -9.83 39.06
C ALA A 586 -0.85 -10.18 40.51
N GLY A 587 -0.55 -11.46 40.77
CA GLY A 587 -0.27 -11.95 42.13
C GLY A 587 -1.43 -11.67 43.11
N GLY A 588 -2.67 -11.78 42.62
CA GLY A 588 -3.91 -11.52 43.38
C GLY A 588 -4.28 -10.04 43.55
N ARG A 589 -3.41 -9.09 43.15
CA ARG A 589 -3.69 -7.65 43.25
C ARG A 589 -4.33 -7.16 41.96
N LYS A 590 -5.36 -6.30 42.07
CA LYS A 590 -5.93 -5.61 40.91
C LYS A 590 -4.92 -4.58 40.40
N VAL A 591 -4.58 -4.66 39.12
CA VAL A 591 -3.59 -3.79 38.45
C VAL A 591 -4.19 -2.99 37.29
N LEU A 592 -5.38 -3.36 36.82
CA LEU A 592 -6.17 -2.59 35.86
C LEU A 592 -7.66 -2.69 36.22
N ASP A 593 -8.36 -1.57 36.08
CA ASP A 593 -9.80 -1.46 36.33
C ASP A 593 -10.45 -0.52 35.29
N GLY A 594 -11.21 -1.09 34.35
CA GLY A 594 -11.73 -0.37 33.19
C GLY A 594 -10.61 0.11 32.25
N GLY A 595 -10.41 1.43 32.17
CA GLY A 595 -9.32 2.05 31.41
C GLY A 595 -8.15 2.55 32.26
N THR A 596 -8.26 2.43 33.60
CA THR A 596 -7.29 2.99 34.55
C THR A 596 -6.45 1.88 35.16
N TYR A 597 -5.13 2.08 35.26
CA TYR A 597 -4.24 1.00 35.70
C TYR A 597 -2.99 1.46 36.46
N LEU A 598 -2.39 0.54 37.21
CA LEU A 598 -1.03 0.59 37.72
C LEU A 598 -0.33 -0.74 37.36
N LEU A 599 0.19 -0.85 36.14
CA LEU A 599 0.72 -2.09 35.59
C LEU A 599 2.19 -2.31 35.97
N PRO A 600 2.57 -3.47 36.53
CA PRO A 600 3.98 -3.80 36.74
C PRO A 600 4.67 -4.15 35.42
N TRP A 601 5.84 -3.55 35.20
CA TRP A 601 6.63 -3.72 33.98
C TRP A 601 8.13 -3.70 34.30
N LYS A 602 8.83 -4.83 34.15
CA LYS A 602 10.30 -4.93 34.23
C LYS A 602 10.97 -4.13 35.37
N GLY A 603 10.42 -4.19 36.59
CA GLY A 603 10.98 -3.55 37.79
C GLY A 603 10.48 -2.12 38.09
N ARG A 604 9.54 -1.60 37.29
CA ARG A 604 8.82 -0.33 37.51
C ARG A 604 7.32 -0.53 37.37
N LEU A 605 6.52 0.49 37.68
CA LEU A 605 5.07 0.47 37.47
C LEU A 605 4.66 1.63 36.54
N TYR A 606 3.75 1.39 35.60
CA TYR A 606 3.13 2.43 34.79
C TYR A 606 1.74 2.73 35.28
N HIS A 607 1.42 4.00 35.47
CA HIS A 607 0.09 4.47 35.79
C HIS A 607 -0.48 5.31 34.65
N TYR A 608 -1.72 5.03 34.28
CA TYR A 608 -2.49 5.82 33.33
C TYR A 608 -3.95 5.87 33.77
N ASN A 609 -4.55 7.05 33.64
CA ASN A 609 -5.95 7.30 33.96
C ASN A 609 -6.56 8.21 32.88
N PRO A 610 -7.38 7.67 31.96
CA PRO A 610 -7.99 8.45 30.89
C PRO A 610 -8.82 9.64 31.41
N ALA A 611 -9.53 9.46 32.53
CA ALA A 611 -10.40 10.48 33.11
C ALA A 611 -9.66 11.42 34.09
N GLY A 612 -8.46 11.06 34.53
CA GLY A 612 -7.73 11.76 35.59
C GLY A 612 -8.38 11.60 36.98
N GLY A 613 -7.89 12.34 37.96
CA GLY A 613 -8.35 12.28 39.34
C GLY A 613 -7.56 11.29 40.21
N GLU A 614 -8.15 10.90 41.34
CA GLU A 614 -7.50 10.07 42.35
C GLU A 614 -7.83 8.58 42.17
N THR A 615 -6.81 7.72 42.27
CA THR A 615 -6.98 6.27 42.26
C THR A 615 -6.09 5.60 43.29
N THR A 616 -6.55 4.50 43.88
CA THR A 616 -5.87 3.80 44.98
C THR A 616 -5.48 2.38 44.56
N TRP A 617 -4.22 2.02 44.79
CA TRP A 617 -3.63 0.76 44.34
C TRP A 617 -2.85 0.07 45.46
N ALA A 618 -2.81 -1.26 45.47
CA ALA A 618 -2.00 -2.01 46.42
C ALA A 618 -0.50 -1.79 46.17
N ALA A 619 0.26 -1.48 47.23
CA ALA A 619 1.71 -1.28 47.17
C ALA A 619 2.36 -1.60 48.52
N ASP A 620 3.57 -2.13 48.49
CA ASP A 620 4.31 -2.62 49.67
C ASP A 620 5.46 -1.70 50.10
N ARG A 621 5.78 -0.68 49.30
CA ARG A 621 6.91 0.24 49.52
C ARG A 621 6.65 1.62 48.94
N ALA A 622 7.43 2.60 49.39
CA ALA A 622 7.42 3.95 48.84
C ALA A 622 7.96 3.97 47.39
N MET A 623 7.34 4.80 46.54
CA MET A 623 7.65 4.89 45.12
C MET A 623 7.83 6.36 44.70
N SER A 624 8.89 6.65 43.93
CA SER A 624 9.00 7.96 43.27
C SER A 624 8.14 7.97 42.03
N VAL A 625 7.40 9.05 41.82
CA VAL A 625 6.46 9.22 40.70
C VAL A 625 7.02 10.23 39.71
N TYR A 626 6.94 9.91 38.43
CA TYR A 626 7.35 10.78 37.33
C TYR A 626 6.23 10.88 36.30
N GLU A 627 5.85 12.10 35.92
CA GLU A 627 5.04 12.37 34.73
C GLU A 627 5.90 12.11 33.49
N LEU A 628 5.34 11.46 32.48
CA LEU A 628 6.02 11.21 31.21
C LEU A 628 5.56 12.22 30.15
N THR A 629 6.53 12.86 29.51
CA THR A 629 6.32 13.81 28.41
C THR A 629 7.22 13.44 27.23
N ASP A 630 7.06 14.11 26.08
CA ASP A 630 8.00 13.94 24.95
C ASP A 630 9.43 14.46 25.24
N GLN A 631 9.68 15.00 26.45
CA GLN A 631 11.00 15.35 26.98
C GLN A 631 11.50 14.36 28.04
N GLY A 632 10.74 13.31 28.34
CA GLY A 632 11.09 12.28 29.31
C GLY A 632 10.41 12.45 30.66
N ARG A 633 11.09 11.97 31.71
CA ARG A 633 10.58 11.91 33.09
C ARG A 633 10.63 13.28 33.76
N VAL A 634 9.47 13.80 34.15
CA VAL A 634 9.32 14.99 34.98
C VAL A 634 8.96 14.55 36.41
N PRO A 635 9.76 14.86 37.45
CA PRO A 635 9.45 14.48 38.82
C PRO A 635 8.09 15.01 39.28
N ALA A 636 7.21 14.11 39.74
CA ALA A 636 5.85 14.41 40.19
C ALA A 636 5.64 14.16 41.69
N GLY A 637 6.64 13.60 42.39
CA GLY A 637 6.63 13.45 43.85
C GLY A 637 7.02 12.05 44.31
N THR A 638 6.62 11.70 45.53
CA THR A 638 6.81 10.37 46.13
C THR A 638 5.54 9.96 46.83
N VAL A 639 5.12 8.71 46.63
CA VAL A 639 3.98 8.12 47.33
C VAL A 639 4.46 7.06 48.31
N THR A 640 3.92 7.05 49.52
CA THR A 640 4.27 6.07 50.56
C THR A 640 3.02 5.26 50.92
N PRO A 641 3.10 3.92 50.99
CA PRO A 641 1.94 3.12 51.31
C PRO A 641 1.38 3.44 52.69
N SER A 642 0.06 3.54 52.79
CA SER A 642 -0.71 3.61 54.04
C SER A 642 -1.73 2.49 54.03
N GLY A 643 -1.75 1.63 55.06
CA GLY A 643 -2.64 0.46 55.08
C GLY A 643 -2.43 -0.53 53.92
N GLY A 644 -1.23 -0.57 53.32
CA GLY A 644 -0.90 -1.46 52.19
C GLY A 644 -1.30 -0.93 50.81
N THR A 645 -1.71 0.34 50.71
CA THR A 645 -2.09 0.98 49.44
C THR A 645 -1.41 2.33 49.24
N ILE A 646 -1.27 2.76 48.00
CA ILE A 646 -0.89 4.11 47.59
C ILE A 646 -2.05 4.77 46.86
N THR A 647 -2.18 6.09 47.03
CA THR A 647 -3.13 6.92 46.26
C THR A 647 -2.34 7.79 45.29
N LEU A 648 -2.77 7.80 44.02
CA LEU A 648 -2.17 8.58 42.94
C LEU A 648 -3.19 9.57 42.43
N THR A 649 -2.81 10.85 42.38
CA THR A 649 -3.56 11.92 41.69
C THR A 649 -2.95 12.13 40.32
N ALA A 650 -3.72 11.84 39.27
CA ALA A 650 -3.27 11.91 37.87
C ALA A 650 -4.04 12.96 37.07
N LYS A 651 -3.36 13.63 36.14
CA LYS A 651 -4.03 14.42 35.09
C LYS A 651 -4.70 13.48 34.09
N ALA A 652 -5.83 13.90 33.52
CA ALA A 652 -6.55 13.12 32.51
C ALA A 652 -5.67 12.85 31.29
N GLY A 653 -5.57 11.58 30.89
CA GLY A 653 -4.81 11.15 29.71
C GLY A 653 -3.29 11.33 29.80
N VAL A 654 -2.75 11.58 31.00
CA VAL A 654 -1.29 11.74 31.20
C VAL A 654 -0.70 10.45 31.78
N PRO A 655 0.33 9.87 31.13
CA PRO A 655 1.05 8.71 31.64
C PRO A 655 2.06 9.06 32.74
N TYR A 656 2.19 8.17 33.72
CA TYR A 656 3.17 8.27 34.80
C TYR A 656 3.95 6.97 34.93
N VAL A 657 5.20 7.07 35.38
CA VAL A 657 6.03 5.92 35.74
C VAL A 657 6.50 6.03 37.19
N LEU A 658 6.49 4.90 37.88
CA LEU A 658 6.84 4.78 39.28
C LEU A 658 8.02 3.84 39.47
N TYR A 659 8.98 4.25 40.29
CA TYR A 659 10.19 3.49 40.59
C TYR A 659 10.35 3.21 42.09
N PRO A 660 10.86 2.03 42.48
CA PRO A 660 11.34 1.80 43.83
C PRO A 660 12.62 2.64 44.04
N GLY A 661 12.50 3.75 44.77
CA GLY A 661 13.58 4.74 44.89
C GLY A 661 13.66 5.68 43.69
N ARG A 662 14.85 6.18 43.35
CA ARG A 662 15.03 7.11 42.22
C ARG A 662 15.05 6.35 40.89
N ALA A 663 14.42 6.93 39.87
CA ALA A 663 14.55 6.41 38.51
C ALA A 663 16.02 6.45 38.04
N PRO A 664 16.40 5.57 37.09
CA PRO A 664 17.69 5.67 36.40
C PRO A 664 17.91 7.07 35.82
N ARG A 665 19.17 7.43 35.57
CA ARG A 665 19.49 8.71 34.91
C ARG A 665 18.85 8.73 33.52
N GLN A 666 18.17 9.82 33.19
CA GLN A 666 17.64 10.01 31.84
C GLN A 666 18.80 10.20 30.85
N ALA A 667 18.76 9.47 29.75
CA ALA A 667 19.72 9.62 28.67
C ALA A 667 19.54 10.99 27.99
N ASP A 668 20.65 11.60 27.60
CA ASP A 668 20.61 12.76 26.71
C ASP A 668 20.28 12.26 25.30
N PRO A 669 19.17 12.70 24.68
CA PRO A 669 18.80 12.27 23.34
C PRO A 669 19.84 12.67 22.30
N GLY A 670 20.62 13.73 22.51
CA GLY A 670 21.57 14.21 21.51
C GLY A 670 20.91 14.42 20.15
N TRP A 671 19.83 15.20 20.12
CA TRP A 671 19.03 15.49 18.92
C TRP A 671 19.90 15.88 17.72
N GLY A 672 19.63 15.30 16.55
CA GLY A 672 20.42 15.49 15.33
C GLY A 672 21.71 14.66 15.26
N GLN A 673 21.81 13.60 16.06
CA GLN A 673 22.99 12.74 16.07
C GLN A 673 23.29 12.17 14.67
N GLY A 674 24.50 12.47 14.17
CA GLY A 674 24.97 11.99 12.87
C GLY A 674 24.67 12.93 11.69
N SER A 675 23.72 13.86 11.82
CA SER A 675 23.28 14.72 10.71
C SER A 675 24.20 15.92 10.44
N GLY A 676 25.10 16.22 11.38
CA GLY A 676 25.92 17.44 11.34
C GLY A 676 25.19 18.69 11.81
N VAL A 677 23.94 18.57 12.24
CA VAL A 677 23.08 19.64 12.79
C VAL A 677 22.65 19.24 14.21
N ARG A 678 22.74 20.14 15.19
CA ARG A 678 22.19 19.90 16.54
C ARG A 678 20.72 20.28 16.57
N ASP A 679 19.89 19.37 17.08
CA ASP A 679 18.45 19.54 17.22
C ASP A 679 17.76 20.13 15.97
N PRO A 680 17.85 19.43 14.82
CA PRO A 680 17.35 19.93 13.53
C PRO A 680 15.84 20.12 13.49
N GLY A 681 15.08 19.30 14.23
CA GLY A 681 13.61 19.35 14.34
C GLY A 681 13.09 20.06 15.59
N PHE A 682 13.95 20.78 16.32
CA PHE A 682 13.58 21.51 17.54
C PHE A 682 12.81 20.66 18.57
N ASN A 683 13.25 19.40 18.73
CA ASN A 683 12.65 18.40 19.60
C ASN A 683 12.86 18.74 21.08
N GLY A 684 13.90 19.50 21.43
CA GLY A 684 14.15 19.96 22.79
C GLY A 684 13.31 21.18 23.20
N ASP A 685 12.95 21.26 24.48
CA ASP A 685 12.29 22.45 25.06
C ASP A 685 13.18 23.71 25.07
N ARG A 686 14.49 23.53 24.90
CA ARG A 686 15.48 24.60 24.95
C ARG A 686 16.22 24.60 23.64
N LEU A 687 16.38 25.77 23.04
CA LEU A 687 17.18 26.01 21.83
C LEU A 687 18.70 25.84 22.10
N GLY A 688 19.11 24.87 22.92
CA GLY A 688 20.48 24.72 23.42
C GLY A 688 21.51 24.36 22.34
N GLY A 689 21.07 23.85 21.19
CA GLY A 689 21.91 23.65 20.00
C GLY A 689 22.08 24.90 19.13
N TRP A 690 21.34 25.98 19.43
CA TRP A 690 21.16 27.15 18.58
C TRP A 690 21.56 28.42 19.31
N THR A 691 22.28 29.30 18.63
CA THR A 691 22.44 30.70 19.06
C THR A 691 21.28 31.50 18.52
N VAL A 692 20.64 32.29 19.39
CA VAL A 692 19.43 33.04 19.05
C VAL A 692 19.59 34.53 19.33
N SER A 693 18.98 35.38 18.52
CA SER A 693 18.87 36.82 18.78
C SER A 693 17.49 37.33 18.38
N GLY A 694 16.89 38.19 19.21
CA GLY A 694 15.51 38.64 19.03
C GLY A 694 14.47 37.67 19.62
N PRO A 695 13.18 37.85 19.28
CA PRO A 695 12.10 37.04 19.84
C PRO A 695 12.08 35.64 19.20
N VAL A 696 12.81 34.69 19.77
CA VAL A 696 12.86 33.30 19.28
C VAL A 696 12.49 32.32 20.39
N SER A 697 11.59 31.37 20.10
CA SER A 697 11.16 30.34 21.04
C SER A 697 10.88 29.01 20.32
N VAL A 698 10.59 27.94 21.08
CA VAL A 698 10.03 26.69 20.54
C VAL A 698 8.54 26.66 20.84
N ARG A 699 7.72 26.32 19.84
CA ARG A 699 6.27 26.15 19.97
C ARG A 699 5.90 24.69 19.74
N ARG A 700 5.14 24.11 20.66
CA ARG A 700 4.46 22.82 20.48
C ARG A 700 3.01 23.06 20.09
N ASP A 701 2.55 22.47 18.99
CA ASP A 701 1.17 22.61 18.51
C ASP A 701 0.22 21.55 19.09
N ALA A 702 -1.05 21.59 18.66
CA ALA A 702 -2.10 20.68 19.14
C ALA A 702 -1.88 19.21 18.70
N LEU A 703 -1.22 18.98 17.57
CA LEU A 703 -0.82 17.64 17.09
C LEU A 703 0.46 17.15 17.79
N GLY A 704 1.04 18.00 18.64
CA GLY A 704 2.26 17.73 19.37
C GLY A 704 3.53 17.96 18.57
N ARG A 705 3.47 18.53 17.36
CA ARG A 705 4.67 18.88 16.59
C ARG A 705 5.37 20.07 17.24
N ARG A 706 6.69 20.13 17.12
CA ARG A 706 7.51 21.22 17.66
C ARG A 706 8.15 21.97 16.50
N VAL A 707 8.17 23.30 16.58
CA VAL A 707 8.80 24.17 15.59
C VAL A 707 9.50 25.32 16.30
N ALA A 708 10.56 25.85 15.70
CA ALA A 708 11.08 27.14 16.13
C ALA A 708 10.18 28.27 15.63
N LEU A 709 9.89 29.22 16.52
CA LEU A 709 9.08 30.40 16.25
C LEU A 709 9.96 31.65 16.30
N LEU A 710 10.03 32.37 15.19
CA LEU A 710 10.62 33.70 15.09
C LEU A 710 9.46 34.72 15.19
N GLY A 711 9.32 35.33 16.36
CA GLY A 711 8.23 36.24 16.69
C GLY A 711 8.20 37.51 15.83
N ALA A 712 7.02 38.13 15.74
CA ALA A 712 6.76 39.32 14.94
C ALA A 712 7.47 40.60 15.45
N GLY A 713 7.51 41.62 14.61
CA GLY A 713 7.97 42.98 14.93
C GLY A 713 9.48 43.15 14.78
N ALA A 714 10.26 42.63 15.74
CA ALA A 714 11.71 42.78 15.74
C ALA A 714 12.42 41.76 14.82
N GLN A 715 13.67 42.03 14.46
CA GLN A 715 14.50 41.02 13.81
C GLN A 715 14.66 39.81 14.72
N ALA A 716 14.48 38.61 14.17
CA ALA A 716 14.64 37.34 14.88
C ALA A 716 15.59 36.44 14.09
N ARG A 717 16.45 35.69 14.78
CA ARG A 717 17.49 34.89 14.13
C ARG A 717 17.85 33.63 14.91
N LEU A 718 18.03 32.55 14.17
CA LEU A 718 18.60 31.27 14.59
C LEU A 718 19.94 31.08 13.89
N GLU A 719 20.99 30.65 14.59
CA GLU A 719 22.24 30.21 13.95
C GLU A 719 22.92 29.05 14.67
N GLN A 720 23.60 28.20 13.91
CA GLN A 720 24.50 27.18 14.46
C GLN A 720 25.59 26.78 13.45
N PRO A 721 26.73 26.21 13.91
CA PRO A 721 27.70 25.60 13.02
C PRO A 721 27.21 24.24 12.50
N LEU A 722 27.09 24.11 11.18
CA LEU A 722 27.04 22.83 10.48
C LEU A 722 28.40 22.13 10.61
N ARG A 723 28.40 20.82 10.84
CA ARG A 723 29.61 20.02 11.08
C ARG A 723 29.67 18.79 10.18
N GLY A 724 30.86 18.22 10.03
CA GLY A 724 31.07 17.00 9.26
C GLY A 724 31.13 17.23 7.75
N LEU A 725 31.33 18.48 7.33
CA LEU A 725 31.50 18.84 5.93
C LEU A 725 32.89 18.44 5.44
N ARG A 726 33.02 18.14 4.15
CA ARG A 726 34.30 17.88 3.49
C ARG A 726 34.70 19.09 2.63
N PRO A 727 35.86 19.74 2.88
CA PRO A 727 36.31 20.86 2.06
C PRO A 727 36.33 20.51 0.57
N GLY A 728 35.84 21.42 -0.27
CA GLY A 728 35.75 21.24 -1.73
C GLY A 728 34.55 20.43 -2.23
N ARG A 729 33.75 19.81 -1.34
CA ARG A 729 32.49 19.15 -1.72
C ARG A 729 31.31 20.13 -1.66
N THR A 730 30.29 19.87 -2.47
CA THR A 730 29.08 20.68 -2.56
C THR A 730 28.00 20.13 -1.63
N TYR A 731 27.35 21.04 -0.91
CA TYR A 731 26.30 20.72 0.04
C TYR A 731 25.10 21.64 -0.18
N THR A 732 23.91 21.11 0.05
CA THR A 732 22.69 21.89 0.22
C THR A 732 22.32 21.88 1.69
N ALA A 733 22.21 23.06 2.30
CA ALA A 733 21.55 23.21 3.59
C ALA A 733 20.11 23.67 3.37
N SER A 734 19.17 23.13 4.12
CA SER A 734 17.75 23.42 3.95
C SER A 734 17.00 23.44 5.28
N ALA A 735 15.84 24.08 5.29
CA ALA A 735 14.89 24.07 6.40
C ALA A 735 13.47 24.22 5.87
N PHE A 736 12.48 23.62 6.53
CA PHE A 736 11.09 24.01 6.33
C PHE A 736 10.88 25.40 6.91
N VAL A 737 10.33 26.31 6.10
CA VAL A 737 10.02 27.68 6.51
C VAL A 737 8.59 28.01 6.12
N GLU A 738 7.87 28.63 7.04
CA GLU A 738 6.56 29.21 6.79
C GLU A 738 6.52 30.63 7.36
N VAL A 739 6.44 31.61 6.46
CA VAL A 739 6.03 32.96 6.83
C VAL A 739 4.52 32.92 7.04
N GLN A 740 4.03 33.49 8.14
CA GLN A 740 2.60 33.50 8.48
C GLN A 740 1.73 33.77 7.23
N PRO A 741 0.81 32.85 6.88
CA PRO A 741 -0.03 33.01 5.70
C PRO A 741 -0.72 34.38 5.66
N GLY A 742 -0.63 35.06 4.51
CA GLY A 742 -1.13 36.43 4.32
C GLY A 742 -0.17 37.56 4.75
N ALA A 743 0.90 37.26 5.51
CA ALA A 743 1.91 38.24 5.87
C ALA A 743 3.05 38.30 4.83
N THR A 744 3.80 39.41 4.85
CA THR A 744 5.04 39.58 4.09
C THR A 744 6.17 39.91 5.03
N ARG A 745 7.15 39.00 5.15
CA ARG A 745 8.33 39.16 6.00
C ARG A 745 9.51 38.43 5.39
N ALA A 746 10.52 39.18 4.95
CA ALA A 746 11.73 38.61 4.38
C ALA A 746 12.43 37.71 5.41
N THR A 747 12.59 36.45 5.05
CA THR A 747 13.28 35.43 5.84
C THR A 747 14.37 34.80 5.00
N THR A 748 15.61 34.94 5.44
CA THR A 748 16.80 34.52 4.69
C THR A 748 17.46 33.32 5.36
N LEU A 749 17.66 32.25 4.59
CA LEU A 749 18.52 31.10 4.92
C LEU A 749 19.91 31.32 4.32
N GLU A 750 20.96 31.25 5.13
CA GLU A 750 22.34 31.51 4.72
C GLU A 750 23.26 30.37 5.14
N ALA A 751 24.16 29.95 4.26
CA ALA A 751 25.26 29.04 4.57
C ALA A 751 26.37 29.18 3.52
N GLY A 752 27.63 29.08 3.95
CA GLY A 752 28.78 29.01 3.02
C GLY A 752 28.97 30.25 2.14
N GLY A 753 28.52 31.43 2.60
CA GLY A 753 28.57 32.67 1.82
C GLY A 753 27.48 32.80 0.75
N ARG A 754 26.50 31.88 0.75
CA ARG A 754 25.32 31.89 -0.14
C ARG A 754 24.06 32.10 0.70
N SER A 755 23.00 32.61 0.08
CA SER A 755 21.74 32.91 0.76
C SER A 755 20.55 32.77 -0.17
N VAL A 756 19.41 32.37 0.39
CA VAL A 756 18.10 32.36 -0.28
C VAL A 756 17.07 33.02 0.63
N THR A 757 16.25 33.92 0.08
CA THR A 757 15.23 34.66 0.84
C THR A 757 13.83 34.29 0.36
N VAL A 758 12.98 33.88 1.31
CA VAL A 758 11.54 33.77 1.12
C VAL A 758 10.86 34.99 1.74
N ARG A 759 9.92 35.62 1.03
CA ARG A 759 9.18 36.79 1.55
C ARG A 759 7.78 36.44 2.06
N ARG A 760 7.16 35.44 1.45
CA ARG A 760 5.78 34.99 1.69
C ARG A 760 5.71 33.49 1.46
N SER A 761 4.82 32.82 2.17
CA SER A 761 4.52 31.41 1.96
C SER A 761 3.12 31.28 1.34
N THR A 762 3.08 31.02 0.04
CA THR A 762 1.86 31.05 -0.78
C THR A 762 1.52 29.69 -1.39
N ALA A 763 2.52 28.81 -1.54
CA ALA A 763 2.30 27.42 -1.93
C ALA A 763 1.96 26.58 -0.69
N ARG A 764 0.76 25.99 -0.68
CA ARG A 764 0.36 25.00 0.32
C ARG A 764 1.11 23.68 0.07
N ASN A 765 1.51 23.00 1.14
CA ASN A 765 2.13 21.69 1.06
C ASN A 765 1.04 20.62 0.89
N TYR A 766 1.06 19.94 -0.24
CA TYR A 766 0.10 18.90 -0.60
C TYR A 766 0.72 17.48 -0.61
N ILE A 767 1.97 17.32 -0.15
CA ILE A 767 2.59 16.01 0.00
C ILE A 767 1.96 15.32 1.21
N ALA A 768 1.05 14.36 0.99
CA ALA A 768 0.33 13.68 2.07
C ALA A 768 1.26 13.06 3.12
N SER A 769 2.34 12.43 2.66
CA SER A 769 3.35 11.78 3.52
C SER A 769 4.26 12.73 4.32
N ASP A 770 4.15 14.04 4.11
CA ASP A 770 4.90 15.05 4.85
C ASP A 770 4.08 15.46 6.07
N GLU A 771 4.66 15.41 7.27
CA GLU A 771 3.96 15.85 8.49
C GLU A 771 3.46 17.31 8.43
N LYS A 772 3.98 18.13 7.50
CA LYS A 772 3.58 19.52 7.27
C LYS A 772 2.54 19.67 6.14
N HIS A 773 1.97 18.57 5.65
CA HIS A 773 0.84 18.63 4.72
C HIS A 773 -0.26 19.55 5.26
N ASP A 774 -1.01 20.15 4.35
CA ASP A 774 -2.10 21.09 4.64
C ASP A 774 -1.69 22.43 5.29
N THR A 775 -0.39 22.70 5.44
CA THR A 775 0.20 23.99 5.86
C THR A 775 0.86 24.72 4.69
N PHE A 776 1.48 25.89 4.91
CA PHE A 776 2.28 26.61 3.90
C PHE A 776 3.80 26.45 4.11
N PHE A 777 4.22 25.45 4.89
CA PHE A 777 5.63 25.10 4.97
C PHE A 777 6.14 24.64 3.61
N GLN A 778 7.22 25.28 3.17
CA GLN A 778 7.98 24.83 2.01
C GLN A 778 9.46 24.77 2.39
N ARG A 779 10.20 23.87 1.76
CA ARG A 779 11.63 23.72 2.05
C ARG A 779 12.42 24.81 1.34
N VAL A 780 13.06 25.68 2.11
CA VAL A 780 14.01 26.68 1.61
C VAL A 780 15.39 26.03 1.59
N LYS A 781 16.13 26.20 0.49
CA LYS A 781 17.38 25.47 0.21
C LYS A 781 18.47 26.45 -0.18
N VAL A 782 19.70 26.25 0.31
CA VAL A 782 20.88 27.00 -0.10
C VAL A 782 22.03 26.04 -0.40
N THR A 783 22.56 26.11 -1.63
CA THR A 783 23.66 25.25 -2.10
C THR A 783 24.98 26.01 -2.06
N PHE A 784 26.01 25.38 -1.50
CA PHE A 784 27.34 25.97 -1.31
C PHE A 784 28.44 24.91 -1.37
N THR A 785 29.65 25.33 -1.73
CA THR A 785 30.85 24.49 -1.61
C THR A 785 31.49 24.72 -0.25
N ALA A 786 31.73 23.65 0.52
CA ALA A 786 32.31 23.77 1.84
C ALA A 786 33.78 24.24 1.75
N ALA A 787 34.10 25.39 2.33
CA ALA A 787 35.48 25.89 2.42
C ALA A 787 36.26 25.26 3.59
N SER A 788 35.56 24.75 4.61
CA SER A 788 36.15 24.11 5.78
C SER A 788 35.25 22.98 6.30
N PRO A 789 35.71 22.14 7.25
CA PRO A 789 34.88 21.07 7.84
C PRO A 789 33.65 21.55 8.63
N SER A 790 33.52 22.87 8.82
CA SER A 790 32.35 23.51 9.43
C SER A 790 31.94 24.77 8.67
N THR A 791 30.67 25.12 8.74
CA THR A 791 30.11 26.34 8.14
C THR A 791 28.96 26.81 9.02
N VAL A 792 28.82 28.10 9.26
CA VAL A 792 27.69 28.63 10.05
C VAL A 792 26.46 28.70 9.15
N LEU A 793 25.37 28.10 9.59
CA LEU A 793 24.03 28.26 9.02
C LEU A 793 23.25 29.31 9.82
N ARG A 794 22.54 30.19 9.12
CA ARG A 794 21.72 31.25 9.71
C ARG A 794 20.36 31.29 9.07
N ILE A 795 19.33 31.49 9.90
CA ILE A 795 17.97 31.78 9.46
C ILE A 795 17.56 33.08 10.12
N THR A 796 17.34 34.13 9.33
CA THR A 796 17.06 35.49 9.83
C THR A 796 15.75 35.99 9.26
N ALA A 797 14.79 36.33 10.13
CA ALA A 797 13.57 37.04 9.75
C ALA A 797 13.76 38.55 10.02
N ALA A 798 13.55 39.36 8.98
CA ALA A 798 13.68 40.82 9.05
C ALA A 798 12.65 41.46 10.00
N PRO A 799 12.85 42.72 10.45
CA PRO A 799 11.83 43.46 11.18
C PRO A 799 10.57 43.66 10.33
N ALA A 800 9.48 43.01 10.71
CA ALA A 800 8.14 43.18 10.14
C ALA A 800 7.12 42.43 11.02
N GLU A 801 5.84 42.75 10.86
CA GLU A 801 4.74 41.93 11.39
C GLU A 801 4.69 40.55 10.72
N GLY A 802 4.02 39.59 11.38
CA GLY A 802 3.90 38.21 10.93
C GLY A 802 4.97 37.29 11.53
N GLU A 803 4.51 36.20 12.13
CA GLU A 803 5.41 35.17 12.68
C GLU A 803 6.07 34.35 11.56
N VAL A 804 7.26 33.82 11.84
CA VAL A 804 7.92 32.84 10.95
C VAL A 804 8.17 31.56 11.73
N ARG A 805 7.74 30.42 11.17
CA ARG A 805 8.02 29.10 11.73
C ARG A 805 9.12 28.41 10.93
N VAL A 806 9.97 27.68 11.65
CA VAL A 806 11.10 26.94 11.08
C VAL A 806 11.14 25.53 11.65
N ASP A 807 11.40 24.54 10.80
CA ASP A 807 11.55 23.15 11.21
C ASP A 807 12.51 22.35 10.30
N ASP A 808 12.92 21.16 10.77
CA ASP A 808 13.65 20.12 10.04
C ASP A 808 14.83 20.63 9.19
N VAL A 809 15.83 21.17 9.89
CA VAL A 809 17.05 21.67 9.28
C VAL A 809 17.95 20.52 8.83
N ARG A 810 18.27 20.47 7.54
CA ARG A 810 18.98 19.34 6.94
C ARG A 810 20.15 19.78 6.08
N VAL A 811 21.23 19.01 6.12
CA VAL A 811 22.37 19.11 5.22
C VAL A 811 22.42 17.88 4.32
N PHE A 812 22.57 18.09 3.02
CA PHE A 812 22.64 17.04 2.00
C PHE A 812 23.89 17.25 1.14
N GLU A 813 24.70 16.22 0.94
CA GLU A 813 25.83 16.28 0.01
C GLU A 813 25.34 15.97 -1.41
N ARG A 814 25.67 16.84 -2.37
CA ARG A 814 25.29 16.68 -3.77
C ARG A 814 26.47 16.99 -4.69
N GLU A 815 26.40 16.52 -5.93
CA GLU A 815 27.35 16.94 -6.96
C GLU A 815 27.13 18.43 -7.32
N PRO A 816 28.16 19.12 -7.87
CA PRO A 816 28.03 20.53 -8.26
C PRO A 816 26.83 20.78 -9.17
N VAL A 817 26.08 21.83 -8.86
CA VAL A 817 24.89 22.23 -9.63
C VAL A 817 25.29 23.06 -10.85
N SER A 818 24.58 22.84 -11.95
CA SER A 818 24.62 23.70 -13.14
C SER A 818 23.45 24.69 -13.12
N ASP A 819 23.43 25.68 -14.02
CA ASP A 819 22.28 26.59 -14.18
C ASP A 819 21.05 25.89 -14.81
N VAL A 820 21.26 24.66 -15.30
CA VAL A 820 20.22 23.73 -15.77
C VAL A 820 20.03 22.64 -14.72
N GLU A 821 18.79 22.42 -14.28
CA GLU A 821 18.42 21.27 -13.46
C GLU A 821 18.13 20.08 -14.36
N ASN A 822 19.01 19.09 -14.31
CA ASN A 822 18.94 17.83 -15.07
C ASN A 822 18.59 16.63 -14.19
N PHE A 823 18.13 16.87 -12.97
CA PHE A 823 17.66 15.89 -11.99
C PHE A 823 18.68 14.85 -11.44
N GLU A 824 19.89 14.80 -11.97
CA GLU A 824 20.95 13.81 -11.64
C GLU A 824 21.47 13.85 -10.21
N SER A 825 21.34 15.00 -9.54
CA SER A 825 21.88 15.17 -8.19
C SER A 825 20.95 15.95 -7.27
N VAL A 826 19.64 15.89 -7.53
CA VAL A 826 18.63 16.60 -6.73
C VAL A 826 18.67 16.09 -5.29
N GLU A 827 18.55 17.02 -4.36
CA GLU A 827 18.18 16.74 -2.98
C GLU A 827 16.77 16.13 -2.88
N PRO A 828 16.22 15.88 -1.69
CA PRO A 828 14.83 15.44 -1.60
C PRO A 828 13.82 16.39 -2.25
N GLY A 829 12.85 15.82 -2.94
CA GLY A 829 11.83 16.50 -3.73
C GLY A 829 12.14 16.53 -5.23
N TRP A 830 11.49 17.45 -5.96
CA TRP A 830 11.49 17.50 -7.42
C TRP A 830 12.29 18.71 -7.95
N GLY A 831 13.45 18.97 -7.34
CA GLY A 831 14.32 20.09 -7.70
C GLY A 831 13.66 21.44 -7.40
N PRO A 832 13.45 22.31 -8.41
CA PRO A 832 12.86 23.63 -8.21
C PRO A 832 11.36 23.58 -7.96
N PHE A 833 10.71 22.43 -8.16
CA PHE A 833 9.27 22.28 -8.08
C PHE A 833 8.79 21.81 -6.71
N VAL A 834 7.61 22.29 -6.32
CA VAL A 834 6.82 21.80 -5.19
C VAL A 834 5.45 21.35 -5.71
N LYS A 835 4.83 20.37 -5.04
CA LYS A 835 3.52 19.85 -5.43
C LYS A 835 2.44 20.94 -5.41
N GLY A 836 1.61 20.96 -6.44
CA GLY A 836 0.42 21.78 -6.54
C GLY A 836 -0.85 21.08 -6.04
N ASP A 837 -2.01 21.62 -6.41
CA ASP A 837 -3.32 21.20 -5.91
C ASP A 837 -3.91 19.96 -6.60
N ALA A 838 -3.23 19.39 -7.60
CA ALA A 838 -3.66 18.16 -8.26
C ALA A 838 -3.96 17.06 -7.23
N GLY A 839 -5.22 16.63 -7.16
CA GLY A 839 -5.69 15.63 -6.20
C GLY A 839 -5.71 16.04 -4.73
N GLY A 840 -5.39 17.29 -4.38
CA GLY A 840 -5.29 17.76 -2.99
C GLY A 840 -4.10 17.18 -2.23
N SER A 841 -4.24 16.97 -0.92
CA SER A 841 -3.22 16.34 -0.07
C SER A 841 -3.29 14.83 -0.28
N PHE A 842 -2.43 14.32 -1.15
CA PHE A 842 -2.44 12.95 -1.65
C PHE A 842 -1.02 12.51 -1.99
N ASP A 843 -0.77 11.20 -1.95
CA ASP A 843 0.50 10.62 -2.37
C ASP A 843 0.65 10.79 -3.88
N ALA A 844 1.46 11.77 -4.29
CA ALA A 844 1.60 12.19 -5.68
C ALA A 844 1.96 11.05 -6.64
N ARG A 845 1.50 11.14 -7.89
CA ARG A 845 1.92 10.23 -8.98
C ARG A 845 3.07 10.83 -9.78
N THR A 846 3.85 11.70 -9.14
CA THR A 846 4.99 12.38 -9.73
C THR A 846 6.23 12.00 -8.93
N HIS A 847 7.32 11.59 -9.58
CA HIS A 847 8.60 11.32 -8.92
C HIS A 847 9.77 11.52 -9.88
N LEU A 848 10.98 11.36 -9.35
CA LEU A 848 12.18 11.27 -10.18
C LEU A 848 12.30 9.83 -10.66
N ALA A 849 12.02 9.59 -11.94
CA ALA A 849 12.11 8.26 -12.53
C ALA A 849 13.57 7.89 -12.80
N GLU A 850 13.92 6.63 -12.56
CA GLU A 850 15.30 6.12 -12.75
C GLU A 850 15.41 5.30 -14.03
N ARG A 851 16.51 5.50 -14.78
CA ARG A 851 16.76 4.77 -16.02
C ARG A 851 17.08 3.29 -15.79
N HIS A 852 16.42 2.42 -16.55
CA HIS A 852 16.76 1.01 -16.70
C HIS A 852 16.33 0.49 -18.08
N GLU A 853 17.26 0.51 -19.03
CA GLU A 853 16.98 0.10 -20.41
C GLU A 853 16.92 -1.43 -20.58
N PRO A 854 16.01 -1.94 -21.43
CA PRO A 854 15.04 -1.21 -22.24
C PRO A 854 13.72 -0.87 -21.52
N TYR A 855 13.54 -1.33 -20.28
CA TYR A 855 12.24 -1.42 -19.60
C TYR A 855 11.58 -0.07 -19.27
N THR A 856 12.38 0.96 -18.97
CA THR A 856 11.90 2.31 -18.65
C THR A 856 11.74 3.21 -19.88
N GLN A 857 12.13 2.73 -21.06
CA GLN A 857 12.16 3.54 -22.28
C GLN A 857 11.00 3.19 -23.22
N ALA A 858 10.69 4.10 -24.14
CA ALA A 858 9.65 3.90 -25.14
C ALA A 858 9.90 2.63 -25.96
N GLY A 859 8.81 1.92 -26.28
CA GLY A 859 8.83 0.69 -27.07
C GLY A 859 8.76 -0.60 -26.25
N TRP A 860 9.30 -0.64 -25.03
CA TRP A 860 9.14 -1.82 -24.18
C TRP A 860 7.68 -1.92 -23.72
N ASN A 861 7.07 -3.09 -23.95
CA ASN A 861 5.69 -3.43 -23.58
C ASN A 861 4.61 -2.38 -23.95
N GLY A 862 4.78 -1.72 -25.10
CA GLY A 862 3.82 -0.73 -25.62
C GLY A 862 3.93 0.67 -24.99
N LYS A 863 4.95 0.92 -24.17
CA LYS A 863 5.24 2.26 -23.62
C LYS A 863 5.49 3.27 -24.74
N THR A 864 4.85 4.44 -24.67
CA THR A 864 4.85 5.44 -25.76
C THR A 864 5.87 6.57 -25.59
N VAL A 865 6.38 6.76 -24.37
CA VAL A 865 7.38 7.78 -24.01
C VAL A 865 8.46 7.17 -23.12
N ASP A 866 9.61 7.81 -23.05
CA ASP A 866 10.71 7.45 -22.16
C ASP A 866 10.46 7.95 -20.73
N ASP A 867 10.72 7.15 -19.71
CA ASP A 867 10.71 7.61 -18.30
C ASP A 867 11.88 8.55 -18.01
N VAL A 868 13.02 8.36 -18.70
CA VAL A 868 14.23 9.19 -18.55
C VAL A 868 14.73 9.69 -19.90
N LEU A 869 14.77 11.01 -20.06
CA LEU A 869 15.16 11.68 -21.32
C LEU A 869 16.67 11.76 -21.45
N ASN A 870 17.37 12.28 -20.45
CA ASN A 870 18.83 12.41 -20.41
C ASN A 870 19.40 11.84 -19.11
N GLY A 871 20.68 11.43 -19.12
CA GLY A 871 21.35 10.92 -17.92
C GLY A 871 20.70 9.68 -17.32
N ASP A 872 20.57 9.65 -16.00
CA ASP A 872 19.98 8.53 -15.24
C ASP A 872 18.62 8.91 -14.63
N TRP A 873 18.24 10.20 -14.60
CA TRP A 873 17.04 10.68 -13.91
C TRP A 873 16.28 11.75 -14.71
N SER A 874 14.94 11.67 -14.71
CA SER A 874 14.06 12.76 -15.16
C SER A 874 12.87 12.92 -14.20
N LEU A 875 12.19 14.06 -14.25
CA LEU A 875 10.94 14.26 -13.50
C LEU A 875 9.77 13.71 -14.31
N LYS A 876 9.09 12.69 -13.78
CA LYS A 876 7.93 12.05 -14.41
C LYS A 876 6.67 12.36 -13.63
N ALA A 877 5.61 12.74 -14.34
CA ALA A 877 4.23 12.76 -13.89
C ALA A 877 3.47 11.61 -14.58
N HIS A 878 3.11 10.58 -13.81
CA HIS A 878 2.50 9.34 -14.28
C HIS A 878 0.98 9.38 -14.09
N GLU A 879 0.22 9.52 -15.17
CA GLU A 879 -1.26 9.50 -15.14
C GLU A 879 -1.82 10.38 -14.00
N GLU A 880 -1.34 11.61 -13.89
CA GLU A 880 -1.60 12.45 -12.72
C GLU A 880 -3.06 12.89 -12.60
N ARG A 881 -3.44 13.30 -11.39
CA ARG A 881 -4.77 13.84 -11.11
C ARG A 881 -4.97 15.21 -11.75
N GLN A 882 -6.22 15.54 -12.05
CA GLN A 882 -6.59 16.86 -12.56
C GLN A 882 -6.18 17.96 -11.56
N GLY A 883 -5.63 19.06 -12.07
CA GLY A 883 -5.16 20.20 -11.28
C GLY A 883 -3.71 20.58 -11.58
N LEU A 884 -3.15 21.52 -10.81
CA LEU A 884 -1.74 21.90 -10.90
C LEU A 884 -0.91 20.79 -10.23
N ILE A 885 -0.11 20.07 -11.01
CA ILE A 885 0.70 18.95 -10.53
C ILE A 885 1.83 19.48 -9.67
N TYR A 886 2.59 20.43 -10.22
CA TYR A 886 3.70 21.07 -9.53
C TYR A 886 3.98 22.46 -10.07
N ARG A 887 4.63 23.29 -9.26
CA ARG A 887 5.07 24.64 -9.63
C ARG A 887 6.37 25.04 -8.95
N THR A 888 7.07 26.01 -9.50
CA THR A 888 8.19 26.68 -8.81
C THR A 888 7.68 27.59 -7.69
N VAL A 889 8.58 28.01 -6.81
CA VAL A 889 8.33 29.03 -5.78
C VAL A 889 9.48 30.05 -5.80
N PRO A 890 9.30 31.29 -5.29
CA PRO A 890 10.33 32.33 -5.41
C PRO A 890 11.70 31.95 -4.84
N GLN A 891 11.72 31.09 -3.81
CA GLN A 891 12.96 30.59 -3.21
C GLN A 891 13.67 29.50 -4.03
N THR A 892 13.04 28.94 -5.07
CA THR A 892 13.64 27.95 -5.98
C THR A 892 13.85 28.50 -7.39
N ALA A 893 12.98 29.41 -7.85
CA ALA A 893 13.14 30.17 -9.08
C ALA A 893 12.65 31.61 -8.85
N LEU A 894 13.59 32.56 -8.77
CA LEU A 894 13.28 33.96 -8.53
C LEU A 894 13.09 34.71 -9.86
N PHE A 895 11.90 35.27 -10.04
CA PHE A 895 11.58 36.16 -11.14
C PHE A 895 11.51 37.61 -10.62
N GLU A 896 12.59 38.37 -10.78
CA GLU A 896 12.66 39.76 -10.31
C GLU A 896 11.65 40.66 -11.04
N PRO A 897 10.81 41.42 -10.33
CA PRO A 897 9.90 42.38 -10.94
C PRO A 897 10.60 43.32 -11.93
N GLY A 898 9.98 43.56 -13.09
CA GLY A 898 10.51 44.38 -14.16
C GLY A 898 11.53 43.70 -15.07
N HIS A 899 11.80 42.40 -14.89
CA HIS A 899 12.73 41.62 -15.72
C HIS A 899 12.01 40.57 -16.56
N ALA A 900 12.61 40.25 -17.71
CA ALA A 900 12.20 39.13 -18.56
C ALA A 900 13.12 37.92 -18.34
N TYR A 901 12.55 36.74 -18.53
CA TYR A 901 13.20 35.44 -18.38
C TYR A 901 12.78 34.52 -19.53
N GLU A 902 13.66 33.59 -19.87
CA GLU A 902 13.34 32.45 -20.73
C GLU A 902 13.30 31.18 -19.89
N VAL A 903 12.15 30.51 -19.88
CA VAL A 903 11.94 29.22 -19.22
C VAL A 903 12.06 28.14 -20.28
N THR A 904 12.97 27.20 -20.10
CA THR A 904 13.22 26.13 -21.07
C THR A 904 13.36 24.77 -20.39
N PHE A 905 12.91 23.70 -21.05
CA PHE A 905 13.09 22.31 -20.61
C PHE A 905 12.93 21.33 -21.77
N SER A 906 13.50 20.14 -21.62
CA SER A 906 13.32 18.99 -22.50
C SER A 906 12.08 18.22 -22.03
N TYR A 907 11.25 17.72 -22.94
CA TYR A 907 10.05 16.97 -22.55
C TYR A 907 9.65 15.88 -23.55
N GLN A 908 8.88 14.93 -23.03
CA GLN A 908 7.97 14.08 -23.78
C GLN A 908 6.58 14.15 -23.15
N ASN A 909 5.54 14.00 -23.97
CA ASN A 909 4.15 14.00 -23.55
C ASN A 909 3.40 12.90 -24.30
N ALA A 910 2.88 11.92 -23.57
CA ALA A 910 2.30 10.71 -24.16
C ALA A 910 0.99 10.98 -24.92
N LEU A 911 0.17 11.93 -24.46
CA LEU A 911 -1.16 12.19 -25.00
C LEU A 911 -1.43 13.70 -25.17
N ALA A 912 -2.00 14.07 -26.31
CA ALA A 912 -2.44 15.44 -26.56
C ALA A 912 -3.63 15.82 -25.67
N GLY A 913 -3.75 17.10 -25.30
CA GLY A 913 -4.90 17.61 -24.55
C GLY A 913 -4.93 17.23 -23.06
N THR A 914 -3.90 16.55 -22.54
CA THR A 914 -3.80 16.20 -21.12
C THR A 914 -3.12 17.31 -20.32
N TYR A 915 -2.02 17.88 -20.80
CA TYR A 915 -1.17 18.75 -19.99
C TYR A 915 -1.05 20.17 -20.55
N GLN A 916 -0.91 21.12 -19.62
CA GLN A 916 -0.60 22.52 -19.92
C GLN A 916 0.56 23.00 -19.07
N TRP A 917 1.47 23.76 -19.68
CA TRP A 917 2.42 24.58 -18.93
C TRP A 917 1.74 25.87 -18.47
N VAL A 918 1.95 26.24 -17.21
CA VAL A 918 1.27 27.37 -16.58
C VAL A 918 2.29 28.38 -16.12
N THR A 919 2.03 29.65 -16.41
CA THR A 919 2.69 30.80 -15.78
C THR A 919 1.68 31.54 -14.92
N GLY A 920 2.05 31.84 -13.69
CA GLY A 920 1.19 32.50 -12.71
C GLY A 920 1.99 33.37 -11.74
N TYR A 921 1.30 34.00 -10.80
CA TYR A 921 1.92 34.75 -9.72
C TYR A 921 1.12 34.66 -8.42
N ASP A 922 1.80 34.82 -7.30
CA ASP A 922 1.16 34.95 -6.00
C ASP A 922 1.17 36.41 -5.51
N LYS A 923 0.01 36.89 -5.06
CA LYS A 923 -0.18 38.24 -4.48
C LYS A 923 -1.26 38.20 -3.41
N GLY A 924 -1.01 38.85 -2.27
CA GLY A 924 -2.02 38.99 -1.21
C GLY A 924 -2.51 37.66 -0.62
N GLY A 925 -1.73 36.58 -0.73
CA GLY A 925 -2.12 35.23 -0.30
C GLY A 925 -2.98 34.46 -1.31
N ALA A 926 -3.28 35.03 -2.47
CA ALA A 926 -3.91 34.35 -3.59
C ALA A 926 -2.89 33.98 -4.66
N SER A 927 -3.17 32.89 -5.39
CA SER A 927 -2.43 32.46 -6.57
C SER A 927 -3.29 32.69 -7.80
N VAL A 928 -2.71 33.30 -8.83
CA VAL A 928 -3.37 33.62 -10.10
C VAL A 928 -2.57 33.03 -11.24
N GLU A 929 -3.26 32.49 -12.23
CA GLU A 929 -2.64 32.02 -13.46
C GLU A 929 -2.90 33.02 -14.58
N THR A 930 -1.83 33.47 -15.21
CA THR A 930 -1.90 34.50 -16.25
C THR A 930 -1.75 33.93 -17.64
N ARG A 931 -1.14 32.75 -17.77
CA ARG A 931 -0.98 32.06 -19.04
C ARG A 931 -1.05 30.55 -18.86
N ARG A 932 -1.70 29.89 -19.82
CA ARG A 932 -1.77 28.43 -19.95
C ARG A 932 -1.38 28.07 -21.37
N THR A 933 -0.28 27.36 -21.53
CA THR A 933 0.28 26.94 -22.81
C THR A 933 0.04 25.44 -22.99
N PRO A 934 -0.83 25.00 -23.92
CA PRO A 934 -1.04 23.59 -24.19
C PRO A 934 0.25 22.88 -24.58
N ILE A 935 0.45 21.67 -24.06
CA ILE A 935 1.57 20.82 -24.47
C ILE A 935 1.04 19.73 -25.42
N PRO A 936 1.45 19.70 -26.70
CA PRO A 936 0.99 18.70 -27.64
C PRO A 936 1.54 17.31 -27.30
N GLU A 937 0.96 16.26 -27.89
CA GLU A 937 1.58 14.93 -27.89
C GLU A 937 2.98 15.03 -28.50
N GLN A 938 3.95 14.41 -27.85
CA GLN A 938 5.34 14.44 -28.27
C GLN A 938 6.07 13.18 -27.76
N ARG A 939 6.24 12.19 -28.66
CA ARG A 939 6.82 10.85 -28.34
C ARG A 939 8.34 10.76 -28.50
N ALA A 940 8.96 11.82 -29.04
CA ALA A 940 10.41 11.95 -29.11
C ALA A 940 10.80 13.23 -28.37
N THR A 941 11.93 13.22 -27.64
CA THR A 941 12.34 14.36 -26.81
C THR A 941 12.36 15.67 -27.61
N ALA A 942 11.57 16.65 -27.15
CA ALA A 942 11.50 17.99 -27.73
C ALA A 942 11.92 19.05 -26.70
N ARG A 943 12.18 20.27 -27.17
CA ARG A 943 12.50 21.42 -26.30
C ARG A 943 11.32 22.37 -26.21
N PHE A 944 10.91 22.69 -25.00
CA PHE A 944 9.98 23.77 -24.69
C PHE A 944 10.76 25.07 -24.40
N SER A 945 10.23 26.21 -24.85
CA SER A 945 10.70 27.55 -24.46
C SER A 945 9.52 28.51 -24.31
N GLU A 946 9.49 29.26 -23.20
CA GLU A 946 8.53 30.33 -22.96
C GLU A 946 9.21 31.57 -22.36
N ARG A 947 8.92 32.74 -22.92
CA ARG A 947 9.33 34.03 -22.34
C ARG A 947 8.34 34.44 -21.23
N VAL A 948 8.86 34.70 -20.04
CA VAL A 948 8.13 35.15 -18.85
C VAL A 948 8.59 36.55 -18.47
N VAL A 949 7.66 37.46 -18.18
CA VAL A 949 7.98 38.81 -17.70
C VAL A 949 7.34 39.01 -16.33
N ALA A 950 8.14 39.45 -15.36
CA ALA A 950 7.72 39.55 -13.97
C ALA A 950 7.27 40.96 -13.59
N GLY A 951 6.23 41.07 -12.77
CA GLY A 951 5.76 42.40 -12.31
C GLY A 951 4.50 42.43 -11.45
N CYS A 952 3.70 41.37 -11.41
CA CYS A 952 2.39 41.37 -10.75
C CYS A 952 2.37 40.76 -9.34
N GLY A 953 3.48 40.14 -8.93
CA GLY A 953 3.62 39.44 -7.67
C GLY A 953 4.81 38.50 -7.71
N ASP A 954 4.77 37.48 -6.86
CA ASP A 954 5.75 36.41 -6.83
C ASP A 954 5.44 35.43 -7.98
N VAL A 955 6.07 35.61 -9.14
CA VAL A 955 5.83 34.79 -10.34
C VAL A 955 6.32 33.36 -10.14
N TRP A 956 5.57 32.41 -10.70
CA TRP A 956 5.87 30.98 -10.70
C TRP A 956 5.47 30.35 -12.04
N VAL A 957 6.08 29.20 -12.35
CA VAL A 957 5.75 28.37 -13.52
C VAL A 957 5.55 26.92 -13.12
N GLY A 958 4.77 26.15 -13.87
CA GLY A 958 4.45 24.76 -13.48
C GLY A 958 3.67 23.96 -14.51
N LEU A 959 3.37 22.71 -14.17
CA LEU A 959 2.61 21.78 -15.01
C LEU A 959 1.21 21.56 -14.43
N ARG A 960 0.18 21.60 -15.28
CA ARG A 960 -1.20 21.23 -14.96
C ARG A 960 -1.65 20.01 -15.75
N SER A 961 -2.39 19.12 -15.11
CA SER A 961 -3.26 18.15 -15.77
C SER A 961 -4.68 18.69 -15.96
N LEU A 962 -5.25 18.47 -17.14
CA LEU A 962 -6.63 18.78 -17.51
C LEU A 962 -7.58 17.60 -17.29
N GLN A 963 -7.05 16.38 -17.18
CA GLN A 963 -7.82 15.15 -17.09
C GLN A 963 -7.56 14.45 -15.75
N PRO A 964 -8.56 13.78 -15.15
CA PRO A 964 -8.34 12.97 -13.96
C PRO A 964 -7.77 11.59 -14.34
N GLU A 965 -6.54 11.27 -13.90
CA GLU A 965 -5.94 9.91 -13.93
C GLU A 965 -6.16 9.15 -15.25
N LEU A 966 -5.85 9.81 -16.37
CA LEU A 966 -6.03 9.24 -17.70
C LEU A 966 -4.95 8.17 -17.97
N ALA A 967 -5.39 6.96 -18.31
CA ALA A 967 -4.48 5.84 -18.56
C ALA A 967 -3.48 6.13 -19.70
N GLY A 968 -2.21 5.80 -19.48
CA GLY A 968 -1.10 6.05 -20.40
C GLY A 968 -0.67 7.51 -20.54
N ALA A 969 -1.24 8.43 -19.75
CA ALA A 969 -0.96 9.85 -19.85
C ALA A 969 0.29 10.25 -19.06
N ASP A 970 1.47 9.88 -19.55
CA ASP A 970 2.75 10.25 -18.94
C ASP A 970 3.28 11.59 -19.49
N PHE A 971 3.81 12.43 -18.60
CA PHE A 971 4.60 13.60 -18.94
C PHE A 971 5.96 13.52 -18.27
N VAL A 972 7.02 13.68 -19.06
CA VAL A 972 8.40 13.58 -18.58
C VAL A 972 9.13 14.87 -18.92
N LEU A 973 9.82 15.43 -17.93
CA LEU A 973 10.54 16.70 -18.01
C LEU A 973 11.99 16.53 -17.56
N ASP A 974 12.90 17.14 -18.31
CA ASP A 974 14.32 17.17 -18.02
C ASP A 974 14.95 18.52 -18.42
N ASP A 975 16.19 18.79 -18.02
CA ASP A 975 16.98 19.96 -18.40
C ASP A 975 16.27 21.31 -18.20
N PHE A 976 15.64 21.51 -17.04
CA PHE A 976 14.89 22.72 -16.71
C PHE A 976 15.83 23.90 -16.41
N ALA A 977 15.60 25.04 -17.05
CA ALA A 977 16.37 26.25 -16.86
C ALA A 977 15.51 27.51 -16.89
N VAL A 978 15.88 28.49 -16.05
CA VAL A 978 15.32 29.85 -16.05
C VAL A 978 16.46 30.83 -16.34
N THR A 979 16.50 31.35 -17.55
CA THR A 979 17.58 32.25 -18.01
C THR A 979 17.11 33.70 -17.96
N GLY A 980 17.83 34.56 -17.24
CA GLY A 980 17.53 35.99 -17.19
C GLY A 980 17.83 36.69 -18.52
N LEU A 981 16.85 37.42 -19.07
CA LEU A 981 16.98 38.22 -20.30
C LEU A 981 17.20 39.71 -20.00
N GLY A 982 17.25 40.10 -18.72
CA GLY A 982 17.45 41.48 -18.27
C GLY A 982 16.14 42.28 -18.13
N PRO A 983 16.25 43.60 -17.89
CA PRO A 983 15.09 44.47 -17.73
C PRO A 983 14.16 44.42 -18.95
N ALA A 984 12.86 44.32 -18.71
CA ALA A 984 11.84 44.32 -19.75
C ALA A 984 11.18 45.71 -19.83
N PRO A 985 11.19 46.37 -21.01
CA PRO A 985 10.49 47.64 -21.19
C PRO A 985 8.97 47.41 -21.26
N GLY A 986 8.20 48.29 -20.62
CA GLY A 986 6.74 48.18 -20.56
C GLY A 986 6.26 47.71 -19.20
N ALA A 987 5.05 48.12 -18.84
CA ALA A 987 4.49 47.84 -17.54
C ALA A 987 3.70 46.51 -17.62
N GLN A 988 4.01 45.54 -16.76
CA GLN A 988 3.44 44.18 -16.80
C GLN A 988 1.92 44.20 -16.67
N ALA A 989 1.20 43.51 -17.56
CA ALA A 989 -0.25 43.37 -17.44
C ALA A 989 -0.58 42.34 -16.34
N CYS A 990 -1.35 42.75 -15.33
CA CYS A 990 -1.69 41.88 -14.20
C CYS A 990 -3.03 41.16 -14.31
N GLY A 991 -3.82 41.45 -15.34
CA GLY A 991 -5.07 40.74 -15.63
C GLY A 991 -4.89 39.34 -16.24
N THR A 992 -6.01 38.66 -16.47
CA THR A 992 -6.08 37.41 -17.24
C THR A 992 -6.90 37.60 -18.52
N LEU A 993 -6.60 36.83 -19.56
CA LEU A 993 -7.37 36.79 -20.79
C LEU A 993 -7.67 35.33 -21.15
N GLU A 994 -8.91 35.03 -21.48
CA GLU A 994 -9.37 33.69 -21.87
C GLU A 994 -10.17 33.76 -23.17
N VAL A 995 -9.98 32.77 -24.06
CA VAL A 995 -10.75 32.60 -25.29
C VAL A 995 -11.56 31.31 -25.16
N THR A 996 -12.88 31.41 -25.20
CA THR A 996 -13.82 30.31 -25.01
C THR A 996 -14.76 30.21 -26.20
N PRO A 997 -14.48 29.30 -27.16
CA PRO A 997 -15.44 28.97 -28.21
C PRO A 997 -16.70 28.35 -27.62
N ALA A 998 -17.89 28.75 -28.09
CA ALA A 998 -19.16 28.13 -27.68
C ALA A 998 -19.32 26.69 -28.19
N SER A 999 -18.58 26.35 -29.25
CA SER A 999 -18.46 25.00 -29.80
C SER A 999 -16.99 24.76 -30.16
N PRO A 1000 -16.45 23.55 -29.92
CA PRO A 1000 -15.12 23.19 -30.42
C PRO A 1000 -15.09 22.97 -31.94
N VAL A 1001 -16.25 22.92 -32.59
CA VAL A 1001 -16.40 22.70 -34.04
C VAL A 1001 -17.16 23.83 -34.71
N PHE A 1002 -16.61 24.34 -35.82
CA PHE A 1002 -17.12 25.44 -36.63
C PHE A 1002 -17.53 24.94 -38.01
N GLU A 1003 -18.75 25.27 -38.43
CA GLU A 1003 -19.24 24.95 -39.77
C GLU A 1003 -18.68 25.94 -40.80
N GLN A 1004 -18.09 25.44 -41.89
CA GLN A 1004 -17.61 26.26 -43.00
C GLN A 1004 -18.72 27.17 -43.54
N GLY A 1005 -18.45 28.47 -43.63
CA GLY A 1005 -19.41 29.47 -44.12
C GLY A 1005 -20.47 29.91 -43.11
N ALA A 1006 -20.49 29.35 -41.89
CA ALA A 1006 -21.43 29.75 -40.84
C ALA A 1006 -20.71 30.35 -39.62
N ALA A 1007 -21.33 31.36 -39.00
CA ALA A 1007 -20.77 32.01 -37.83
C ALA A 1007 -20.92 31.13 -36.57
N GLY A 1008 -19.81 30.81 -35.91
CA GLY A 1008 -19.78 30.27 -34.55
C GLY A 1008 -19.47 31.35 -33.52
N GLU A 1009 -19.95 31.15 -32.28
CA GLU A 1009 -19.75 32.13 -31.21
C GLU A 1009 -18.45 31.85 -30.42
N VAL A 1010 -17.72 32.90 -30.09
CA VAL A 1010 -16.48 32.86 -29.29
C VAL A 1010 -16.57 33.96 -28.24
N THR A 1011 -16.45 33.60 -26.97
CA THR A 1011 -16.37 34.56 -25.87
C THR A 1011 -14.93 34.80 -25.49
N VAL A 1012 -14.50 36.06 -25.47
CA VAL A 1012 -13.20 36.47 -24.94
C VAL A 1012 -13.43 37.17 -23.60
N THR A 1013 -12.86 36.62 -22.52
CA THR A 1013 -13.02 37.15 -21.16
C THR A 1013 -11.72 37.75 -20.66
N PHE A 1014 -11.72 39.06 -20.42
CA PHE A 1014 -10.66 39.77 -19.71
C PHE A 1014 -11.05 39.93 -18.23
N THR A 1015 -10.15 39.62 -17.31
CA THR A 1015 -10.31 39.92 -15.87
C THR A 1015 -9.26 40.93 -15.45
N ASN A 1016 -9.68 42.06 -14.88
CA ASN A 1016 -8.75 43.05 -14.35
C ASN A 1016 -8.28 42.62 -12.95
N LEU A 1017 -6.98 42.38 -12.78
CA LEU A 1017 -6.37 42.12 -11.47
C LEU A 1017 -5.28 43.16 -11.12
N GLU A 1018 -5.31 44.30 -11.80
CA GLU A 1018 -4.57 45.48 -11.38
C GLU A 1018 -5.17 46.03 -10.06
N ASP A 1019 -4.40 46.83 -9.32
CA ASP A 1019 -4.90 47.51 -8.11
C ASP A 1019 -5.75 48.75 -8.45
N VAL A 1020 -5.90 49.07 -9.73
CA VAL A 1020 -6.62 50.23 -10.27
C VAL A 1020 -7.54 49.81 -11.41
N THR A 1021 -8.51 50.64 -11.74
CA THR A 1021 -9.40 50.44 -12.89
C THR A 1021 -8.57 50.31 -14.17
N ALA A 1022 -8.87 49.29 -14.97
CA ALA A 1022 -8.35 49.16 -16.32
C ALA A 1022 -9.19 50.06 -17.24
N GLU A 1023 -8.60 51.15 -17.70
CA GLU A 1023 -9.20 52.12 -18.62
C GLU A 1023 -8.89 51.73 -20.06
N ASP A 1024 -9.66 52.23 -21.02
CA ASP A 1024 -9.45 52.01 -22.46
C ASP A 1024 -9.25 50.52 -22.86
N VAL A 1025 -9.92 49.60 -22.15
CA VAL A 1025 -9.85 48.17 -22.47
C VAL A 1025 -10.40 47.96 -23.88
N ALA A 1026 -9.58 47.42 -24.77
CA ALA A 1026 -9.92 47.10 -26.14
C ALA A 1026 -9.52 45.65 -26.42
N VAL A 1027 -10.52 44.81 -26.70
CA VAL A 1027 -10.34 43.39 -27.05
C VAL A 1027 -10.36 43.25 -28.56
N ARG A 1028 -9.45 42.45 -29.10
CA ARG A 1028 -9.35 42.06 -30.50
C ARG A 1028 -9.29 40.54 -30.57
N LEU A 1029 -10.07 39.93 -31.47
CA LEU A 1029 -9.97 38.52 -31.80
C LEU A 1029 -9.38 38.37 -33.21
N ASP A 1030 -8.18 37.82 -33.29
CA ASP A 1030 -7.50 37.42 -34.51
C ASP A 1030 -7.89 35.98 -34.87
N VAL A 1031 -8.29 35.80 -36.13
CA VAL A 1031 -8.76 34.52 -36.68
C VAL A 1031 -7.89 34.10 -37.87
N PRO A 1032 -7.88 32.81 -38.25
CA PRO A 1032 -7.06 32.32 -39.35
C PRO A 1032 -7.32 33.04 -40.68
N GLY A 1033 -6.33 33.01 -41.58
CA GLY A 1033 -6.45 33.65 -42.89
C GLY A 1033 -7.69 33.21 -43.65
N GLY A 1034 -8.51 34.17 -44.09
CA GLY A 1034 -9.77 33.93 -44.81
C GLY A 1034 -11.02 33.80 -43.92
N TRP A 1035 -10.87 33.69 -42.59
CA TRP A 1035 -11.97 33.71 -41.64
C TRP A 1035 -12.37 35.15 -41.31
N THR A 1036 -13.62 35.37 -40.91
CA THR A 1036 -14.12 36.68 -40.46
C THR A 1036 -14.51 36.62 -38.98
N ALA A 1037 -14.27 37.69 -38.22
CA ALA A 1037 -14.71 37.82 -36.83
C ALA A 1037 -15.45 39.16 -36.62
N GLU A 1038 -16.67 39.12 -36.11
CA GLU A 1038 -17.50 40.29 -35.81
C GLU A 1038 -17.93 40.27 -34.34
N GLY A 1039 -17.62 41.31 -33.56
CA GLY A 1039 -17.94 41.33 -32.13
C GLY A 1039 -17.84 42.71 -31.50
N GLU A 1040 -18.37 42.84 -30.29
CA GLU A 1040 -18.22 44.05 -29.46
C GLU A 1040 -16.87 44.05 -28.75
N SER A 1041 -16.31 45.24 -28.52
CA SER A 1041 -15.04 45.38 -27.79
C SER A 1041 -15.13 46.45 -26.71
N GLY A 1042 -14.68 46.10 -25.51
CA GLY A 1042 -14.13 47.09 -24.58
C GLY A 1042 -15.07 47.71 -23.55
N GLY A 1043 -14.49 48.55 -22.71
CA GLY A 1043 -15.14 49.22 -21.58
C GLY A 1043 -14.26 49.19 -20.32
N PRO A 1044 -14.36 50.18 -19.41
CA PRO A 1044 -13.55 50.18 -18.20
C PRO A 1044 -13.89 48.97 -17.32
N VAL A 1045 -12.88 48.40 -16.68
CA VAL A 1045 -13.05 47.23 -15.78
C VAL A 1045 -12.44 47.54 -14.43
N GLU A 1046 -13.26 47.60 -13.39
CA GLU A 1046 -12.81 47.82 -12.02
C GLU A 1046 -11.88 46.70 -11.52
N PRO A 1047 -11.02 46.95 -10.51
CA PRO A 1047 -10.22 45.90 -9.87
C PRO A 1047 -11.06 44.67 -9.47
N GLY A 1048 -10.66 43.48 -9.90
CA GLY A 1048 -11.38 42.22 -9.70
C GLY A 1048 -12.58 42.01 -10.65
N GLY A 1049 -12.93 43.01 -11.46
CA GLY A 1049 -14.00 42.95 -12.45
C GLY A 1049 -13.64 42.12 -13.68
N ARG A 1050 -14.68 41.71 -14.43
CA ARG A 1050 -14.56 40.94 -15.66
C ARG A 1050 -15.26 41.64 -16.81
N LEU A 1051 -14.66 41.63 -17.99
CA LEU A 1051 -15.26 42.01 -19.27
C LEU A 1051 -15.30 40.80 -20.18
N ALA A 1052 -16.49 40.31 -20.48
CA ALA A 1052 -16.71 39.30 -21.50
C ALA A 1052 -17.15 40.00 -22.80
N THR A 1053 -16.47 39.68 -23.90
CA THR A 1053 -16.82 40.14 -25.25
C THR A 1053 -17.17 38.94 -26.11
N THR A 1054 -18.26 39.03 -26.85
CA THR A 1054 -18.74 37.92 -27.69
C THR A 1054 -18.48 38.24 -29.16
N TRP A 1055 -17.90 37.28 -29.87
CA TRP A 1055 -17.49 37.38 -31.26
C TRP A 1055 -18.16 36.30 -32.10
N ARG A 1056 -18.63 36.66 -33.28
CA ARG A 1056 -19.10 35.76 -34.32
C ARG A 1056 -17.97 35.49 -35.29
N VAL A 1057 -17.42 34.28 -35.24
CA VAL A 1057 -16.30 33.83 -36.06
C VAL A 1057 -16.81 32.91 -37.16
N THR A 1058 -16.57 33.26 -38.42
CA THR A 1058 -17.04 32.52 -39.60
C THR A 1058 -15.83 32.00 -40.39
N PRO A 1059 -15.57 30.68 -40.43
CA PRO A 1059 -14.67 30.10 -41.43
C PRO A 1059 -15.19 30.34 -42.85
N PRO A 1060 -14.32 30.52 -43.85
CA PRO A 1060 -14.75 30.58 -45.24
C PRO A 1060 -15.40 29.26 -45.67
N ALA A 1061 -16.32 29.33 -46.65
CA ALA A 1061 -17.11 28.18 -47.08
C ALA A 1061 -16.27 27.03 -47.68
N ASP A 1062 -15.06 27.34 -48.14
CA ASP A 1062 -14.08 26.40 -48.69
C ASP A 1062 -12.93 26.08 -47.71
N ALA A 1063 -13.06 26.44 -46.42
CA ALA A 1063 -12.03 26.14 -45.43
C ALA A 1063 -11.78 24.64 -45.33
N ALA A 1064 -10.50 24.25 -45.37
CA ALA A 1064 -10.09 22.86 -45.23
C ALA A 1064 -10.54 22.28 -43.88
N TYR A 1065 -10.88 21.00 -43.85
CA TYR A 1065 -11.07 20.25 -42.61
C TYR A 1065 -9.75 20.23 -41.82
N GLY A 1066 -9.76 20.72 -40.60
CA GLY A 1066 -8.56 20.79 -39.76
C GLY A 1066 -8.79 21.51 -38.45
N THR A 1067 -7.73 21.56 -37.63
CA THR A 1067 -7.68 22.35 -36.39
C THR A 1067 -7.06 23.70 -36.68
N TYR A 1068 -7.69 24.76 -36.19
CA TYR A 1068 -7.31 26.15 -36.37
C TYR A 1068 -7.22 26.85 -35.01
N GLU A 1069 -6.37 27.86 -34.91
CA GLU A 1069 -6.19 28.65 -33.68
C GLU A 1069 -6.91 29.99 -33.80
N LEU A 1070 -7.64 30.36 -32.74
CA LEU A 1070 -8.21 31.68 -32.53
C LEU A 1070 -7.37 32.39 -31.47
N ALA A 1071 -6.86 33.57 -31.74
CA ALA A 1071 -6.01 34.32 -30.81
C ALA A 1071 -6.69 35.63 -30.42
N ALA A 1072 -6.82 35.92 -29.14
CA ALA A 1072 -7.29 37.21 -28.65
C ALA A 1072 -6.13 38.05 -28.12
N THR A 1073 -6.21 39.36 -28.34
CA THR A 1073 -5.37 40.38 -27.73
C THR A 1073 -6.25 41.38 -27.00
N VAL A 1074 -5.93 41.72 -25.76
CA VAL A 1074 -6.53 42.86 -25.06
C VAL A 1074 -5.46 43.90 -24.78
N THR A 1075 -5.75 45.16 -25.08
CA THR A 1075 -4.94 46.32 -24.70
C THR A 1075 -5.73 47.18 -23.72
N TYR A 1076 -5.09 47.71 -22.68
CA TYR A 1076 -5.74 48.60 -21.70
C TYR A 1076 -4.72 49.54 -21.06
N SER A 1077 -5.18 50.60 -20.40
CA SER A 1077 -4.36 51.50 -19.58
C SER A 1077 -4.63 51.22 -18.10
N ALA A 1078 -3.59 51.06 -17.30
CA ALA A 1078 -3.70 50.92 -15.85
C ALA A 1078 -2.65 51.79 -15.16
N GLY A 1079 -3.12 52.75 -14.35
CA GLY A 1079 -2.26 53.72 -13.68
C GLY A 1079 -1.49 54.62 -14.64
N GLY A 1080 -2.07 54.93 -15.81
CA GLY A 1080 -1.46 55.78 -16.85
C GLY A 1080 -0.44 55.08 -17.75
N ALA A 1081 -0.29 53.75 -17.66
CA ALA A 1081 0.60 52.96 -18.52
C ALA A 1081 -0.18 51.91 -19.32
N ALA A 1082 0.13 51.82 -20.61
CA ALA A 1082 -0.46 50.83 -21.52
C ALA A 1082 0.01 49.40 -21.18
N ARG A 1083 -0.93 48.46 -21.26
CA ARG A 1083 -0.81 47.04 -20.96
C ARG A 1083 -1.35 46.22 -22.12
N THR A 1084 -0.86 45.00 -22.27
CA THR A 1084 -1.33 44.06 -23.29
C THR A 1084 -1.31 42.63 -22.77
N LEU A 1085 -2.37 41.87 -23.01
CA LEU A 1085 -2.43 40.42 -22.79
C LEU A 1085 -2.87 39.73 -24.07
N THR A 1086 -2.43 38.49 -24.25
CA THR A 1086 -2.83 37.63 -25.36
C THR A 1086 -3.25 36.26 -24.85
N ALA A 1087 -4.21 35.63 -25.51
CA ALA A 1087 -4.68 34.28 -25.22
C ALA A 1087 -5.09 33.59 -26.53
N SER A 1088 -5.16 32.27 -26.56
CA SER A 1088 -5.65 31.55 -27.74
C SER A 1088 -6.44 30.30 -27.38
N ALA A 1089 -7.23 29.81 -28.34
CA ALA A 1089 -8.00 28.57 -28.25
C ALA A 1089 -8.01 27.86 -29.62
N ALA A 1090 -8.03 26.53 -29.60
CA ALA A 1090 -8.15 25.72 -30.81
C ALA A 1090 -9.62 25.39 -31.13
N VAL A 1091 -9.98 25.46 -32.41
CA VAL A 1091 -11.29 25.05 -32.95
C VAL A 1091 -11.08 24.17 -34.17
N ARG A 1092 -12.03 23.28 -34.48
CA ARG A 1092 -11.99 22.43 -35.68
C ARG A 1092 -13.06 22.85 -36.67
N THR A 1093 -12.84 22.70 -37.97
CA THR A 1093 -13.91 22.84 -38.96
C THR A 1093 -14.68 21.52 -39.14
N LEU A 1094 -15.90 21.53 -39.69
CA LEU A 1094 -16.63 20.29 -39.93
C LEU A 1094 -15.94 19.40 -40.97
N PRO A 1095 -16.03 18.07 -40.83
CA PRO A 1095 -15.64 17.16 -41.90
C PRO A 1095 -16.53 17.36 -43.14
N PRO A 1096 -16.00 17.11 -44.35
CA PRO A 1096 -16.79 17.21 -45.57
C PRO A 1096 -17.95 16.22 -45.55
N PRO A 1097 -19.14 16.59 -46.07
CA PRO A 1097 -20.25 15.64 -46.14
C PRO A 1097 -19.93 14.50 -47.12
N PRO A 1098 -20.50 13.29 -46.90
CA PRO A 1098 -20.28 12.15 -47.79
C PRO A 1098 -20.62 12.49 -49.24
N ALA A 1099 -19.78 12.05 -50.16
CA ALA A 1099 -19.93 12.32 -51.60
C ALA A 1099 -20.54 11.17 -52.40
N ALA A 1100 -20.72 10.02 -51.75
CA ALA A 1100 -21.33 8.80 -52.24
C ALA A 1100 -21.76 7.98 -51.02
N ASP A 1101 -22.45 6.86 -51.23
CA ASP A 1101 -22.74 5.87 -50.19
C ASP A 1101 -21.48 5.54 -49.39
N ALA A 1102 -21.60 5.54 -48.06
CA ALA A 1102 -20.46 5.35 -47.16
C ALA A 1102 -20.89 4.65 -45.87
N TYR A 1103 -20.03 3.76 -45.37
CA TYR A 1103 -20.21 3.19 -44.04
C TYR A 1103 -19.89 4.25 -42.99
N ALA A 1104 -20.64 4.26 -41.88
CA ALA A 1104 -20.39 5.16 -40.75
C ALA A 1104 -18.95 5.05 -40.22
N SER A 1105 -18.38 3.83 -40.26
CA SER A 1105 -17.00 3.56 -39.88
C SER A 1105 -15.94 4.12 -40.83
N ASP A 1106 -16.29 4.48 -42.06
CA ASP A 1106 -15.39 5.12 -43.03
C ASP A 1106 -15.47 6.65 -43.00
N LEU A 1107 -16.43 7.21 -42.25
CA LEU A 1107 -16.66 8.65 -42.17
C LEU A 1107 -16.01 9.26 -40.92
N GLU A 1108 -15.46 10.45 -41.08
CA GLU A 1108 -15.10 11.32 -39.96
C GLU A 1108 -16.39 11.77 -39.25
N TRP A 1109 -16.50 11.47 -37.94
CA TRP A 1109 -17.60 11.97 -37.12
C TRP A 1109 -17.27 13.37 -36.58
N VAL A 1110 -18.31 14.16 -36.33
CA VAL A 1110 -18.23 15.48 -35.70
C VAL A 1110 -17.86 15.35 -34.22
N GLY A 1111 -18.35 14.29 -33.56
CA GLY A 1111 -18.06 13.98 -32.17
C GLY A 1111 -18.65 12.62 -31.80
N ALA A 1112 -18.10 12.00 -30.77
CA ALA A 1112 -18.58 10.72 -30.24
C ALA A 1112 -18.48 10.73 -28.71
N ASP A 1113 -19.56 10.32 -28.05
CA ASP A 1113 -19.65 10.01 -26.64
C ASP A 1113 -19.92 8.51 -26.51
N ASN A 1114 -19.30 7.86 -25.54
CA ASN A 1114 -19.44 6.42 -25.35
C ASN A 1114 -19.37 6.10 -23.86
N GLY A 1115 -20.27 5.25 -23.38
CA GLY A 1115 -20.44 5.00 -21.94
C GLY A 1115 -19.27 4.27 -21.31
N TRP A 1116 -18.54 3.50 -22.12
CA TRP A 1116 -17.37 2.74 -21.72
C TRP A 1116 -16.45 2.53 -22.93
N GLY A 1117 -15.18 2.90 -22.80
CA GLY A 1117 -14.20 2.82 -23.89
C GLY A 1117 -14.46 3.77 -25.07
N PRO A 1118 -13.56 3.78 -26.06
CA PRO A 1118 -13.80 4.52 -27.30
C PRO A 1118 -14.84 3.82 -28.20
N VAL A 1119 -15.40 4.59 -29.15
CA VAL A 1119 -16.18 4.04 -30.27
C VAL A 1119 -15.23 3.38 -31.25
N GLU A 1120 -15.49 2.12 -31.57
CA GLU A 1120 -14.65 1.30 -32.42
C GLU A 1120 -15.15 1.27 -33.87
N ARG A 1121 -14.22 1.31 -34.82
CA ARG A 1121 -14.51 1.25 -36.26
C ARG A 1121 -14.28 -0.17 -36.76
N ASP A 1122 -15.30 -0.75 -37.37
CA ASP A 1122 -15.32 -2.11 -37.93
C ASP A 1122 -14.99 -3.22 -36.91
N ARG A 1123 -15.17 -2.92 -35.62
CA ARG A 1123 -14.90 -3.78 -34.46
C ARG A 1123 -15.95 -3.50 -33.38
N SER A 1124 -16.22 -4.49 -32.53
CA SER A 1124 -17.05 -4.30 -31.34
C SER A 1124 -16.32 -3.42 -30.32
N ASN A 1125 -17.01 -2.89 -29.31
CA ASN A 1125 -16.33 -2.16 -28.24
C ASN A 1125 -15.47 -3.12 -27.38
N GLY A 1126 -14.16 -2.86 -27.24
CA GLY A 1126 -13.21 -3.72 -26.53
C GLY A 1126 -12.75 -3.21 -25.16
N ASP A 1127 -13.57 -2.34 -24.54
CA ASP A 1127 -13.40 -1.73 -23.21
C ASP A 1127 -12.58 -0.45 -23.09
N THR A 1128 -11.27 -0.39 -23.29
CA THR A 1128 -10.48 0.75 -22.74
C THR A 1128 -9.53 1.43 -23.70
N GLY A 1129 -9.07 0.75 -24.75
CA GLY A 1129 -8.16 1.27 -25.75
C GLY A 1129 -8.83 1.41 -27.11
N PRO A 1130 -8.27 2.21 -28.03
CA PRO A 1130 -8.72 2.21 -29.42
C PRO A 1130 -8.26 0.93 -30.13
N SER A 1131 -9.14 0.36 -30.97
CA SER A 1131 -8.90 -0.84 -31.78
C SER A 1131 -8.62 -2.13 -30.99
N ASP A 1132 -9.06 -2.21 -29.73
CA ASP A 1132 -8.97 -3.40 -28.89
C ASP A 1132 -10.15 -4.37 -29.05
N GLY A 1133 -11.22 -3.89 -29.70
CA GLY A 1133 -12.41 -4.65 -30.06
C GLY A 1133 -12.18 -5.86 -30.97
N GLY A 1134 -12.96 -6.91 -30.71
CA GLY A 1134 -13.09 -8.07 -31.59
C GLY A 1134 -13.92 -7.76 -32.86
N PRO A 1135 -14.17 -8.76 -33.71
CA PRO A 1135 -15.14 -8.61 -34.80
C PRO A 1135 -16.54 -8.27 -34.25
N ILE A 1136 -17.29 -7.43 -34.97
CA ILE A 1136 -18.72 -7.17 -34.67
C ILE A 1136 -19.52 -8.45 -34.94
N VAL A 1137 -20.13 -9.02 -33.89
CA VAL A 1137 -20.96 -10.23 -34.01
C VAL A 1137 -22.23 -10.07 -33.21
N ILE A 1138 -23.39 -10.18 -33.87
CA ILE A 1138 -24.70 -10.03 -33.21
C ILE A 1138 -25.55 -11.27 -33.51
N GLY A 1139 -25.96 -12.00 -32.47
CA GLY A 1139 -26.79 -13.20 -32.61
C GLY A 1139 -26.15 -14.28 -33.47
N GLY A 1140 -24.82 -14.43 -33.40
CA GLY A 1140 -24.01 -15.38 -34.16
C GLY A 1140 -23.66 -14.94 -35.59
N GLN A 1141 -24.12 -13.77 -36.05
CA GLN A 1141 -23.82 -13.24 -37.39
C GLN A 1141 -22.71 -12.18 -37.31
N ALA A 1142 -21.60 -12.42 -38.00
CA ALA A 1142 -20.49 -11.47 -38.08
C ALA A 1142 -20.73 -10.39 -39.15
N TYR A 1143 -20.31 -9.16 -38.85
CA TYR A 1143 -20.37 -8.01 -39.75
C TYR A 1143 -18.98 -7.39 -39.92
N ALA A 1144 -18.52 -7.27 -41.18
CA ALA A 1144 -17.18 -6.77 -41.49
C ALA A 1144 -17.05 -5.24 -41.44
N LYS A 1145 -18.18 -4.53 -41.42
CA LYS A 1145 -18.26 -3.07 -41.39
C LYS A 1145 -19.23 -2.65 -40.29
N GLY A 1146 -18.95 -1.58 -39.56
CA GLY A 1146 -19.86 -1.11 -38.52
C GLY A 1146 -19.18 -0.30 -37.42
N LEU A 1147 -19.94 0.07 -36.40
CA LEU A 1147 -19.41 0.74 -35.20
C LEU A 1147 -19.67 -0.10 -33.96
N GLY A 1148 -18.64 -0.32 -33.15
CA GLY A 1148 -18.77 -0.88 -31.81
C GLY A 1148 -18.87 0.23 -30.77
N THR A 1149 -19.91 0.19 -29.95
CA THR A 1149 -20.20 1.21 -28.93
C THR A 1149 -20.54 0.56 -27.60
N HIS A 1150 -20.68 1.37 -26.55
CA HIS A 1150 -21.17 0.93 -25.25
C HIS A 1150 -22.17 1.94 -24.68
N ALA A 1151 -23.34 1.48 -24.24
CA ALA A 1151 -24.39 2.39 -23.77
C ALA A 1151 -23.99 3.14 -22.47
N PRO A 1152 -24.44 4.40 -22.28
CA PRO A 1152 -25.03 5.26 -23.30
C PRO A 1152 -23.97 5.71 -24.32
N ALA A 1153 -24.30 5.67 -25.60
CA ALA A 1153 -23.42 6.15 -26.67
C ALA A 1153 -24.14 7.12 -27.60
N LYS A 1154 -23.36 8.02 -28.20
CA LYS A 1154 -23.82 8.96 -29.23
C LYS A 1154 -22.70 9.26 -30.21
N VAL A 1155 -22.89 8.95 -31.49
CA VAL A 1155 -21.94 9.28 -32.56
C VAL A 1155 -22.60 10.21 -33.57
N ARG A 1156 -22.05 11.42 -33.73
CA ARG A 1156 -22.61 12.46 -34.62
C ARG A 1156 -21.87 12.51 -35.94
N PHE A 1157 -22.58 12.38 -37.06
CA PHE A 1157 -22.04 12.60 -38.41
C PHE A 1157 -22.62 13.85 -39.07
N HIS A 1158 -21.80 14.50 -39.88
CA HIS A 1158 -22.22 15.62 -40.73
C HIS A 1158 -22.51 15.10 -42.15
N LEU A 1159 -23.76 15.20 -42.58
CA LEU A 1159 -24.25 14.67 -43.86
C LEU A 1159 -24.48 15.76 -44.91
N GLY A 1160 -24.60 17.03 -44.49
CA GLY A 1160 -24.77 18.17 -45.39
C GLY A 1160 -26.00 18.11 -46.30
N GLY A 1161 -27.04 17.32 -45.95
CA GLY A 1161 -28.23 17.13 -46.77
C GLY A 1161 -28.06 16.17 -47.95
N ARG A 1162 -26.93 15.47 -48.06
CA ARG A 1162 -26.59 14.62 -49.21
C ARG A 1162 -27.09 13.18 -49.11
N CYS A 1163 -27.42 12.73 -47.90
CA CYS A 1163 -27.88 11.37 -47.66
C CYS A 1163 -29.40 11.30 -47.58
N THR A 1164 -29.97 10.21 -48.07
CA THR A 1164 -31.42 9.99 -48.10
C THR A 1164 -31.85 8.88 -47.15
N ALA A 1165 -30.96 7.96 -46.78
CA ALA A 1165 -31.26 6.89 -45.85
C ALA A 1165 -30.05 6.46 -45.01
N PHE A 1166 -30.33 5.86 -43.86
CA PHE A 1166 -29.38 5.08 -43.08
C PHE A 1166 -29.96 3.70 -42.78
N THR A 1167 -29.14 2.65 -42.91
CA THR A 1167 -29.50 1.27 -42.54
C THR A 1167 -28.39 0.63 -41.71
N ALA A 1168 -28.76 -0.14 -40.70
CA ALA A 1168 -27.84 -0.93 -39.89
C ALA A 1168 -28.54 -2.18 -39.33
N PHE A 1169 -27.75 -3.20 -39.01
CA PHE A 1169 -28.12 -4.30 -38.13
C PHE A 1169 -27.61 -4.00 -36.73
N VAL A 1170 -28.50 -3.85 -35.76
CA VAL A 1170 -28.16 -3.42 -34.40
C VAL A 1170 -28.45 -4.49 -33.35
N GLY A 1171 -27.67 -4.52 -32.28
CA GLY A 1171 -27.86 -5.46 -31.17
C GLY A 1171 -26.71 -5.43 -30.17
N VAL A 1172 -26.82 -6.25 -29.12
CA VAL A 1172 -25.72 -6.47 -28.16
C VAL A 1172 -24.68 -7.37 -28.82
N ASP A 1173 -23.39 -7.03 -28.70
CA ASP A 1173 -22.32 -7.87 -29.25
C ASP A 1173 -22.21 -9.21 -28.50
N ASP A 1174 -21.92 -10.29 -29.24
CA ASP A 1174 -21.85 -11.66 -28.72
C ASP A 1174 -20.69 -11.85 -27.71
N VAL A 1175 -19.73 -10.92 -27.60
CA VAL A 1175 -18.79 -10.88 -26.47
C VAL A 1175 -19.52 -10.84 -25.12
N GLN A 1176 -20.72 -10.26 -25.10
CA GLN A 1176 -21.62 -10.22 -23.95
C GLN A 1176 -22.72 -11.29 -24.04
N ALA A 1177 -22.33 -12.56 -24.15
CA ALA A 1177 -23.21 -13.70 -24.44
C ALA A 1177 -24.43 -13.94 -23.53
N THR A 1178 -24.54 -13.27 -22.36
CA THR A 1178 -25.65 -13.52 -21.41
C THR A 1178 -26.24 -12.28 -20.74
N ARG A 1179 -25.70 -11.09 -20.99
CA ARG A 1179 -26.06 -9.84 -20.27
C ARG A 1179 -25.97 -8.63 -21.20
N GLY A 1180 -26.58 -7.52 -20.78
CA GLY A 1180 -26.66 -6.29 -21.56
C GLY A 1180 -28.06 -6.05 -22.09
N SER A 1181 -28.52 -4.81 -22.03
CA SER A 1181 -29.80 -4.39 -22.56
C SER A 1181 -29.71 -2.98 -23.14
N VAL A 1182 -29.95 -2.86 -24.44
CA VAL A 1182 -29.69 -1.60 -25.17
C VAL A 1182 -30.83 -1.24 -26.11
N GLU A 1183 -31.05 0.05 -26.32
CA GLU A 1183 -31.98 0.58 -27.30
C GLU A 1183 -31.25 1.52 -28.28
N PHE A 1184 -31.40 1.26 -29.58
CA PHE A 1184 -30.77 2.02 -30.64
C PHE A 1184 -31.73 3.06 -31.21
N ARG A 1185 -31.22 4.26 -31.50
CA ARG A 1185 -31.99 5.35 -32.11
C ARG A 1185 -31.16 6.07 -33.17
N VAL A 1186 -31.81 6.44 -34.25
CA VAL A 1186 -31.24 7.32 -35.28
C VAL A 1186 -31.96 8.66 -35.20
N VAL A 1187 -31.23 9.70 -34.84
CA VAL A 1187 -31.78 11.04 -34.62
C VAL A 1187 -31.19 11.99 -35.66
N ALA A 1188 -32.00 12.46 -36.60
CA ALA A 1188 -31.56 13.36 -37.67
C ALA A 1188 -32.00 14.80 -37.35
N ASP A 1189 -31.04 15.73 -37.32
CA ASP A 1189 -31.25 17.14 -36.95
C ASP A 1189 -32.10 17.33 -35.67
N GLY A 1190 -31.84 16.49 -34.66
CA GLY A 1190 -32.54 16.50 -33.37
C GLY A 1190 -33.92 15.83 -33.36
N VAL A 1191 -34.38 15.30 -34.50
CA VAL A 1191 -35.65 14.57 -34.62
C VAL A 1191 -35.36 13.07 -34.73
N GLU A 1192 -35.93 12.28 -33.83
CA GLU A 1192 -35.85 10.81 -33.91
C GLU A 1192 -36.52 10.31 -35.20
N LYS A 1193 -35.78 9.58 -36.01
CA LYS A 1193 -36.24 9.01 -37.29
C LYS A 1193 -36.49 7.51 -37.21
N ALA A 1194 -35.76 6.82 -36.34
CA ALA A 1194 -35.93 5.39 -36.12
C ALA A 1194 -35.52 5.02 -34.69
N ARG A 1195 -36.14 3.95 -34.17
CA ARG A 1195 -35.81 3.33 -32.88
C ARG A 1195 -35.96 1.82 -32.95
N SER A 1196 -35.09 1.08 -32.27
CA SER A 1196 -35.28 -0.35 -32.02
C SER A 1196 -36.20 -0.56 -30.79
N PRO A 1197 -36.72 -1.77 -30.55
CA PRO A 1197 -37.06 -2.20 -29.19
C PRO A 1197 -35.79 -2.30 -28.32
N VAL A 1198 -35.96 -2.55 -27.01
CA VAL A 1198 -34.83 -2.94 -26.15
C VAL A 1198 -34.36 -4.33 -26.59
N LEU A 1199 -33.09 -4.43 -27.00
CA LEU A 1199 -32.41 -5.63 -27.45
C LEU A 1199 -31.50 -6.16 -26.33
N ARG A 1200 -31.45 -7.49 -26.17
CA ARG A 1200 -30.64 -8.19 -25.16
C ARG A 1200 -29.62 -9.11 -25.82
N ALA A 1201 -28.64 -9.55 -25.03
CA ALA A 1201 -27.56 -10.47 -25.43
C ALA A 1201 -27.94 -11.67 -26.34
N ALA A 1202 -29.13 -12.24 -26.18
CA ALA A 1202 -29.55 -13.44 -26.93
C ALA A 1202 -30.46 -13.12 -28.13
N ASP A 1203 -30.78 -11.85 -28.36
CA ASP A 1203 -31.66 -11.45 -29.46
C ASP A 1203 -30.89 -11.47 -30.79
N ALA A 1204 -31.58 -11.83 -31.87
CA ALA A 1204 -31.02 -11.71 -33.21
C ALA A 1204 -30.85 -10.24 -33.60
N ALA A 1205 -29.91 -9.96 -34.50
CA ALA A 1205 -29.67 -8.61 -35.00
C ALA A 1205 -30.95 -7.97 -35.55
N TYR A 1206 -31.25 -6.76 -35.10
CA TYR A 1206 -32.43 -6.00 -35.51
C TYR A 1206 -32.09 -5.08 -36.68
N GLU A 1207 -32.83 -5.19 -37.78
CA GLU A 1207 -32.65 -4.27 -38.91
C GLU A 1207 -33.30 -2.92 -38.61
N LEU A 1208 -32.48 -1.87 -38.55
CA LEU A 1208 -32.88 -0.51 -38.27
C LEU A 1208 -32.66 0.35 -39.52
N SER A 1209 -33.70 1.05 -39.96
CA SER A 1209 -33.67 1.92 -41.14
C SER A 1209 -34.29 3.28 -40.81
N ALA A 1210 -33.68 4.36 -41.30
CA ALA A 1210 -34.10 5.74 -41.06
C ALA A 1210 -34.07 6.57 -42.36
N ASP A 1211 -35.11 7.37 -42.61
CA ASP A 1211 -35.12 8.40 -43.66
C ASP A 1211 -34.31 9.62 -43.20
N LEU A 1212 -33.27 9.94 -43.97
CA LEU A 1212 -32.35 11.04 -43.72
C LEU A 1212 -32.48 12.15 -44.77
N THR A 1213 -33.51 12.12 -45.62
CA THR A 1213 -33.70 13.09 -46.69
C THR A 1213 -33.63 14.53 -46.17
N GLY A 1214 -32.65 15.28 -46.66
CA GLY A 1214 -32.43 16.68 -46.29
C GLY A 1214 -31.76 16.89 -44.92
N ALA A 1215 -31.39 15.82 -44.21
CA ALA A 1215 -30.75 15.91 -42.91
C ALA A 1215 -29.32 16.44 -43.02
N ARG A 1216 -28.97 17.43 -42.19
CA ARG A 1216 -27.61 17.98 -42.13
C ARG A 1216 -26.73 17.21 -41.15
N TYR A 1217 -27.30 16.76 -40.04
CA TYR A 1217 -26.63 15.93 -39.04
C TYR A 1217 -27.45 14.70 -38.70
N VAL A 1218 -26.74 13.65 -38.31
CA VAL A 1218 -27.34 12.44 -37.74
C VAL A 1218 -26.57 12.03 -36.50
N ASP A 1219 -27.30 11.72 -35.43
CA ASP A 1219 -26.79 11.11 -34.21
C ASP A 1219 -27.20 9.63 -34.22
N LEU A 1220 -26.22 8.73 -34.18
CA LEU A 1220 -26.41 7.32 -33.88
C LEU A 1220 -26.32 7.16 -32.36
N VAL A 1221 -27.45 6.85 -31.72
CA VAL A 1221 -27.58 6.86 -30.26
C VAL A 1221 -27.86 5.46 -29.74
N VAL A 1222 -27.18 5.06 -28.68
CA VAL A 1222 -27.47 3.86 -27.90
C VAL A 1222 -27.83 4.29 -26.48
N ALA A 1223 -28.99 3.87 -26.01
CA ALA A 1223 -29.45 4.09 -24.65
C ALA A 1223 -29.44 2.78 -23.84
N ASP A 1224 -29.28 2.91 -22.52
CA ASP A 1224 -29.52 1.85 -21.55
C ASP A 1224 -30.98 1.36 -21.66
N GLY A 1225 -31.18 0.05 -21.63
CA GLY A 1225 -32.50 -0.60 -21.65
C GLY A 1225 -33.27 -0.50 -20.32
N GLY A 1226 -32.70 0.14 -19.31
CA GLY A 1226 -33.33 0.51 -18.04
C GLY A 1226 -32.90 -0.32 -16.83
N ASP A 1227 -31.84 -1.13 -16.97
CA ASP A 1227 -31.27 -1.97 -15.90
C ASP A 1227 -29.81 -1.60 -15.55
N GLY A 1228 -29.30 -0.49 -16.10
CA GLY A 1228 -27.96 0.03 -15.87
C GLY A 1228 -26.99 -0.47 -16.93
N ILE A 1229 -25.91 0.28 -17.15
CA ILE A 1229 -25.04 0.14 -18.32
C ILE A 1229 -24.16 -1.11 -18.36
N GLY A 1230 -24.29 -2.03 -17.40
CA GLY A 1230 -23.34 -3.12 -17.26
C GLY A 1230 -23.47 -4.16 -18.38
N ASN A 1231 -22.40 -4.36 -19.15
CA ASN A 1231 -22.32 -5.30 -20.29
C ASN A 1231 -23.09 -4.82 -21.54
N ASP A 1232 -23.31 -3.51 -21.69
CA ASP A 1232 -24.06 -2.92 -22.81
C ASP A 1232 -23.17 -2.67 -24.03
N HIS A 1233 -22.39 -3.67 -24.44
CA HIS A 1233 -21.61 -3.62 -25.69
C HIS A 1233 -22.59 -3.67 -26.86
N ALA A 1234 -22.71 -2.55 -27.57
CA ALA A 1234 -23.77 -2.29 -28.52
C ALA A 1234 -23.18 -2.03 -29.90
N ASP A 1235 -23.60 -2.82 -30.87
CA ASP A 1235 -23.00 -2.80 -32.19
C ASP A 1235 -23.96 -2.30 -33.26
N TRP A 1236 -23.41 -1.51 -34.19
CA TRP A 1236 -24.04 -1.05 -35.41
C TRP A 1236 -23.41 -1.77 -36.61
N GLY A 1237 -23.85 -3.00 -36.90
CA GLY A 1237 -23.41 -3.80 -38.03
C GLY A 1237 -23.88 -3.23 -39.38
N VAL A 1238 -22.98 -3.15 -40.36
CA VAL A 1238 -23.21 -2.61 -41.72
C VAL A 1238 -23.90 -1.24 -41.69
N ALA A 1239 -23.53 -0.39 -40.73
CA ALA A 1239 -24.04 0.97 -40.60
C ALA A 1239 -23.72 1.78 -41.87
N LEU A 1240 -24.69 1.91 -42.77
CA LEU A 1240 -24.52 2.44 -44.12
C LEU A 1240 -25.38 3.68 -44.30
N PHE A 1241 -24.75 4.78 -44.73
CA PHE A 1241 -25.44 5.95 -45.24
C PHE A 1241 -25.57 5.86 -46.76
N ALA A 1242 -26.79 6.00 -47.28
CA ALA A 1242 -27.06 6.11 -48.71
C ALA A 1242 -27.04 7.59 -49.11
N CYS A 1243 -26.08 8.01 -49.93
CA CYS A 1243 -25.79 9.42 -50.25
C CYS A 1243 -25.53 9.66 -51.74
N ALA A 1244 -25.91 10.85 -52.20
CA ALA A 1244 -25.80 11.31 -53.58
C ALA A 1244 -24.53 12.14 -53.87
#